data_AF-A0A9E4IUZ4-F1
#
_entry.id   AF-A0A9E4IUZ4-F1
#
_cell.length_a   1.000
_cell.length_b   1.000
_cell.length_c   1.000
_cell.angle_alpha   90.00
_cell.angle_beta   90.00
_cell.angle_gamma   90.00
#
_symmetry.space_group_name_H-M   'P 1'
#
loop_
_entity.id
_entity.type
_entity.pdbx_description
1 polymer ?
#
loop_
_entity_poly.entity_id
_entity_poly.type
_entity_poly.pdbx_seq_one_letter_code
_entity_poly.pdbx_strand_id
1 'polypeptide(L)'
;RQSVSLSRLFLDPNNFRFVNHPEYRPVSQEHVFDVDVQRRTTGFVLGRHQENVRDLIASIKENGWLDIDPILAQRKDAGRFLVVEGNRRVATLKYLQRRYEEDAIDLGRLDSAWFSRLPVLLYGDADERDHTVMMGLHHISGKRRWPAVNRARAMEQLLPQFDNDADAVCRALGVSKREFNLSVRTLALVDAYRESDYGDQFQSDQYNLFREVLKSEATRNWLGWNHAKCAASNGSNLERLFSWMSREAESEERDDEAPDTDVRTTSEPVITTGGHIRELARIIQDPEAVRRLDETRSLQEATLSSDLLVKSEVAGAFGFCDKGIQRLHSRTGDLTPADLDRVEQLIGKLQGIALARKRQPPAVGRGLPWQPFNEITQSQFSSIHVESYRGIEGLVLDSPGRINLIVGVNNAGKTSLLEAIYLLAHQNDERALLDAIRWRGRMEGDPDPLWLVEQLPRAARLSGRFDQVPGNTTSVEFEVFTEPGSDLEDQTSFLSTLGVEATYGRQAQRTDVVFFEDRPRRTSFQGQHWLCRSAFTSPFSANRPETLARCNKESLEAGTKQQIIDFIRQRVDRKLSNIELADRFNRFLVSHADFDRAPDLAAFGEGMRRVFEIGLLFAGVRGGVLLVDEFENAIHTELLVEFTRLVQDLAVELDVQVFLSTHSKEAIDAFVLNGHRTEDVVGYAINRSEDDVKARRYDGHRLRRLHDAVDFDLRGVR
;
A
#
# COMPACT_ATOMS: atom_id res chain seq x y z
N ARG A 1 37.23 -44.53 41.37
CA ARG A 1 35.79 -44.79 41.22
C ARG A 1 35.36 -45.75 42.31
N GLN A 2 34.23 -45.50 42.97
CA GLN A 2 33.65 -46.36 43.99
C GLN A 2 32.22 -46.74 43.56
N SER A 3 31.82 -47.98 43.84
CA SER A 3 30.43 -48.41 43.66
C SER A 3 29.58 -47.92 44.84
N VAL A 4 28.53 -47.16 44.55
CA VAL A 4 27.67 -46.53 45.56
C VAL A 4 26.22 -46.89 45.25
N SER A 5 25.47 -47.23 46.30
CA SER A 5 24.01 -47.44 46.19
C SER A 5 23.29 -46.12 45.95
N LEU A 6 22.27 -46.14 45.11
CA LEU A 6 21.51 -44.96 44.72
C LEU A 6 20.84 -44.26 45.92
N SER A 7 20.49 -45.01 46.97
CA SER A 7 19.94 -44.46 48.21
C SER A 7 20.92 -43.58 48.99
N ARG A 8 22.23 -43.76 48.76
CA ARG A 8 23.30 -42.99 49.41
C ARG A 8 23.71 -41.74 48.63
N LEU A 9 23.20 -41.55 47.41
CA LEU A 9 23.46 -40.39 46.57
C LEU A 9 22.36 -39.34 46.75
N PHE A 10 22.73 -38.11 47.05
CA PHE A 10 21.81 -36.98 47.26
C PHE A 10 22.01 -35.94 46.17
N LEU A 11 20.91 -35.40 45.64
CA LEU A 11 20.96 -34.40 44.59
C LEU A 11 21.48 -33.09 45.17
N ASP A 12 22.31 -32.36 44.43
CA ASP A 12 22.74 -31.03 44.85
C ASP A 12 21.61 -29.99 44.64
N PRO A 13 21.06 -29.39 45.72
CA PRO A 13 19.99 -28.40 45.64
C PRO A 13 20.47 -27.03 45.14
N ASN A 14 21.79 -26.75 45.17
CA ASN A 14 22.38 -25.47 44.78
C ASN A 14 22.94 -25.48 43.35
N ASN A 15 22.58 -26.48 42.56
CA ASN A 15 23.04 -26.60 41.20
C ASN A 15 22.65 -25.34 40.39
N PHE A 16 23.60 -24.80 39.64
CA PHE A 16 23.42 -23.58 38.83
C PHE A 16 22.21 -23.62 37.87
N ARG A 17 21.75 -24.83 37.49
CA ARG A 17 20.54 -25.00 36.66
C ARG A 17 19.26 -24.50 37.31
N PHE A 18 19.22 -24.33 38.64
CA PHE A 18 18.01 -23.93 39.36
C PHE A 18 17.95 -22.43 39.69
N VAL A 19 19.01 -21.67 39.47
CA VAL A 19 19.12 -20.26 39.92
C VAL A 19 17.98 -19.38 39.41
N ASN A 20 17.44 -19.68 38.22
CA ASN A 20 16.33 -18.94 37.62
C ASN A 20 14.93 -19.53 37.93
N HIS A 21 14.85 -20.58 38.75
CA HIS A 21 13.57 -21.20 39.09
C HIS A 21 12.85 -20.37 40.17
N PRO A 22 11.54 -20.04 40.04
CA PRO A 22 10.85 -19.14 40.99
C PRO A 22 10.86 -19.59 42.45
N GLU A 23 10.87 -20.90 42.68
CA GLU A 23 10.89 -21.50 44.02
C GLU A 23 12.31 -21.83 44.51
N TYR A 24 13.34 -21.47 43.74
CA TYR A 24 14.72 -21.68 44.13
C TYR A 24 15.09 -20.79 45.32
N ARG A 25 15.76 -21.42 46.29
CA ARG A 25 16.32 -20.77 47.46
C ARG A 25 17.64 -21.48 47.77
N PRO A 26 18.74 -20.75 47.96
CA PRO A 26 20.02 -21.33 48.36
C PRO A 26 19.85 -22.15 49.64
N VAL A 27 20.47 -23.32 49.68
CA VAL A 27 20.43 -24.24 50.83
C VAL A 27 21.82 -24.30 51.45
N SER A 28 21.92 -24.15 52.78
CA SER A 28 23.22 -24.29 53.47
C SER A 28 23.69 -25.75 53.47
N GLN A 29 24.99 -25.97 53.64
CA GLN A 29 25.61 -27.32 53.61
C GLN A 29 25.00 -28.28 54.65
N GLU A 30 24.45 -27.77 55.75
CA GLU A 30 23.83 -28.57 56.81
C GLU A 30 22.47 -29.15 56.41
N HIS A 31 21.73 -28.44 55.53
CA HIS A 31 20.36 -28.79 55.13
C HIS A 31 20.27 -29.50 53.78
N VAL A 32 21.39 -29.72 53.08
CA VAL A 32 21.37 -30.36 51.74
C VAL A 32 20.79 -31.78 51.75
N PHE A 33 20.81 -32.45 52.90
CA PHE A 33 20.32 -33.82 53.07
C PHE A 33 18.87 -33.91 53.56
N ASP A 34 18.22 -32.79 53.85
CA ASP A 34 16.86 -32.76 54.38
C ASP A 34 15.86 -33.35 53.37
N VAL A 35 14.90 -34.12 53.86
CA VAL A 35 13.93 -34.85 53.02
C VAL A 35 13.12 -33.90 52.14
N ASP A 36 12.67 -32.77 52.69
CA ASP A 36 11.91 -31.77 51.95
C ASP A 36 12.76 -31.05 50.90
N VAL A 37 14.03 -30.77 51.21
CA VAL A 37 15.00 -30.20 50.27
C VAL A 37 15.24 -31.16 49.11
N GLN A 38 15.45 -32.44 49.39
CA GLN A 38 15.64 -33.46 48.35
C GLN A 38 14.38 -33.69 47.53
N ARG A 39 13.18 -33.63 48.13
CA ARG A 39 11.90 -33.72 47.42
C ARG A 39 11.74 -32.53 46.47
N ARG A 40 11.98 -31.32 46.94
CA ARG A 40 11.96 -30.09 46.12
C ARG A 40 12.97 -30.16 44.97
N THR A 41 14.21 -30.55 45.27
CA THR A 41 15.28 -30.67 44.28
C THR A 41 14.96 -31.72 43.23
N THR A 42 14.41 -32.88 43.63
CA THR A 42 13.92 -33.90 42.71
C THR A 42 12.80 -33.35 41.82
N GLY A 43 11.88 -32.56 42.38
CA GLY A 43 10.84 -31.85 41.64
C GLY A 43 11.42 -30.92 40.57
N PHE A 44 12.42 -30.11 40.90
CA PHE A 44 13.09 -29.23 39.94
C PHE A 44 13.80 -30.02 38.82
N VAL A 45 14.48 -31.11 39.17
CA VAL A 45 15.21 -31.94 38.20
C VAL A 45 14.27 -32.68 37.26
N LEU A 46 13.18 -33.24 37.76
CA LEU A 46 12.23 -34.02 36.96
C LEU A 46 11.27 -33.12 36.18
N GLY A 47 10.85 -31.99 36.75
CA GLY A 47 9.78 -31.15 36.20
C GLY A 47 8.39 -31.78 36.37
N ARG A 48 7.34 -31.09 35.91
CA ARG A 48 5.97 -31.63 35.95
C ARG A 48 5.87 -32.80 34.97
N HIS A 49 5.28 -33.92 35.38
CA HIS A 49 5.18 -35.13 34.54
C HIS A 49 6.51 -35.54 33.88
N GLN A 50 7.62 -35.39 34.62
CA GLN A 50 8.97 -35.78 34.25
C GLN A 50 9.51 -35.11 32.97
N GLU A 51 8.91 -33.99 32.54
CA GLU A 51 9.23 -33.30 31.29
C GLU A 51 10.72 -32.99 31.10
N ASN A 52 11.45 -32.71 32.18
CA ASN A 52 12.88 -32.36 32.14
C ASN A 52 13.82 -33.58 31.98
N VAL A 53 13.31 -34.81 32.05
CA VAL A 53 14.12 -36.05 31.96
C VAL A 53 13.49 -37.15 31.11
N ARG A 54 12.45 -36.86 30.31
CA ARG A 54 11.80 -37.87 29.44
C ARG A 54 12.79 -38.51 28.46
N ASP A 55 13.69 -37.69 27.92
CA ASP A 55 14.82 -38.09 27.08
C ASP A 55 15.71 -39.15 27.76
N LEU A 56 16.11 -38.90 29.00
CA LEU A 56 16.95 -39.80 29.77
C LEU A 56 16.22 -41.08 30.18
N ILE A 57 14.92 -40.99 30.53
CA ILE A 57 14.10 -42.17 30.84
C ILE A 57 14.05 -43.11 29.62
N ALA A 58 13.76 -42.56 28.44
CA ALA A 58 13.70 -43.35 27.21
C ALA A 58 15.07 -43.95 26.86
N SER A 59 16.14 -43.14 26.89
CA SER A 59 17.50 -43.59 26.58
C SER A 59 17.99 -44.67 27.54
N ILE A 60 17.72 -44.57 28.84
CA ILE A 60 18.17 -45.56 29.83
C ILE A 60 17.38 -46.87 29.69
N LYS A 61 16.08 -46.80 29.41
CA LYS A 61 15.27 -48.01 29.15
C LYS A 61 15.68 -48.71 27.85
N GLU A 62 16.05 -47.98 26.81
CA GLU A 62 16.44 -48.54 25.50
C GLU A 62 17.88 -49.09 25.49
N ASN A 63 18.83 -48.39 26.13
CA ASN A 63 20.25 -48.75 26.08
C ASN A 63 20.78 -49.44 27.35
N GLY A 64 20.01 -49.44 28.44
CA GLY A 64 20.53 -49.73 29.77
C GLY A 64 21.41 -48.59 30.31
N TRP A 65 22.13 -48.84 31.41
CA TRP A 65 23.08 -47.88 31.94
C TRP A 65 24.39 -47.91 31.14
N LEU A 66 24.73 -46.78 30.52
CA LEU A 66 25.99 -46.60 29.80
C LEU A 66 27.00 -45.85 30.68
N ASP A 67 28.05 -46.54 31.15
CA ASP A 67 29.14 -45.95 31.96
C ASP A 67 30.16 -45.17 31.10
N ILE A 68 29.68 -44.20 30.33
CA ILE A 68 30.50 -43.37 29.43
C ILE A 68 30.99 -42.11 30.16
N ASP A 69 30.06 -41.38 30.80
CA ASP A 69 30.36 -40.21 31.62
C ASP A 69 30.17 -40.56 33.10
N PRO A 70 31.21 -40.49 33.95
CA PRO A 70 31.05 -40.86 35.35
C PRO A 70 30.09 -39.88 36.06
N ILE A 71 29.37 -40.37 37.07
CA ILE A 71 28.73 -39.49 38.06
C ILE A 71 29.80 -38.99 39.00
N LEU A 72 29.85 -37.68 39.22
CA LEU A 72 30.78 -37.06 40.17
C LEU A 72 30.04 -36.76 41.46
N ALA A 73 30.60 -37.19 42.58
CA ALA A 73 30.03 -36.90 43.89
C ALA A 73 31.11 -36.56 44.91
N GLN A 74 30.75 -35.72 45.87
CA GLN A 74 31.57 -35.43 47.03
C GLN A 74 31.09 -36.28 48.21
N ARG A 75 32.02 -36.91 48.92
CA ARG A 75 31.72 -37.60 50.17
C ARG A 75 31.57 -36.55 51.29
N LYS A 76 30.42 -36.51 51.97
CA LYS A 76 30.20 -35.59 53.08
C LYS A 76 30.31 -36.27 54.44
N ASP A 77 29.96 -37.56 54.54
CA ASP A 77 30.19 -38.36 55.74
C ASP A 77 30.38 -39.87 55.43
N ALA A 78 30.28 -40.73 56.45
CA ALA A 78 30.51 -42.17 56.34
C ALA A 78 29.48 -42.93 55.47
N GLY A 79 28.41 -42.28 55.00
CA GLY A 79 27.36 -42.95 54.21
C GLY A 79 26.62 -42.09 53.19
N ARG A 80 26.80 -40.77 53.16
CA ARG A 80 26.10 -39.83 52.27
C ARG A 80 27.05 -39.16 51.29
N PHE A 81 26.63 -39.14 50.03
CA PHE A 81 27.37 -38.57 48.91
C PHE A 81 26.52 -37.50 48.23
N LEU A 82 27.05 -36.29 48.08
CA LEU A 82 26.38 -35.20 47.38
C LEU A 82 26.80 -35.21 45.91
N VAL A 83 25.82 -35.27 45.00
CA VAL A 83 26.08 -35.31 43.56
C VAL A 83 26.52 -33.94 43.07
N VAL A 84 27.74 -33.87 42.54
CA VAL A 84 28.33 -32.66 41.94
C VAL A 84 27.94 -32.56 40.47
N GLU A 85 28.07 -33.67 39.73
CA GLU A 85 27.72 -33.76 38.32
C GLU A 85 26.91 -35.02 38.07
N GLY A 86 25.77 -34.87 37.39
CA GLY A 86 24.86 -35.98 37.10
C GLY A 86 23.54 -35.94 37.86
N ASN A 87 23.15 -34.81 38.46
CA ASN A 87 21.85 -34.64 39.13
C ASN A 87 20.67 -35.18 38.32
N ARG A 88 20.59 -34.88 37.01
CA ARG A 88 19.54 -35.41 36.12
C ARG A 88 19.55 -36.94 36.05
N ARG A 89 20.73 -37.56 35.87
CA ARG A 89 20.87 -39.03 35.75
C ARG A 89 20.54 -39.75 37.04
N VAL A 90 21.03 -39.24 38.18
CA VAL A 90 20.73 -39.80 39.51
C VAL A 90 19.25 -39.67 39.82
N ALA A 91 18.63 -38.52 39.56
CA ALA A 91 17.19 -38.32 39.76
C ALA A 91 16.36 -39.23 38.85
N THR A 92 16.74 -39.40 37.59
CA THR A 92 16.08 -40.33 36.66
C THR A 92 16.16 -41.78 37.14
N LEU A 93 17.34 -42.23 37.58
CA LEU A 93 17.49 -43.57 38.15
C LEU A 93 16.64 -43.74 39.42
N LYS A 94 16.59 -42.72 40.29
CA LYS A 94 15.77 -42.78 41.52
C LYS A 94 14.29 -42.85 41.20
N TYR A 95 13.85 -42.12 40.19
CA TYR A 95 12.49 -42.17 39.68
C TYR A 95 12.16 -43.56 39.11
N LEU A 96 13.04 -44.13 38.28
CA LEU A 96 12.86 -45.46 37.70
C LEU A 96 12.85 -46.57 38.78
N GLN A 97 13.76 -46.49 39.75
CA GLN A 97 13.80 -47.40 40.90
C GLN A 97 12.46 -47.37 41.64
N ARG A 98 11.99 -46.17 42.01
CA ARG A 98 10.73 -46.01 42.74
C ARG A 98 9.54 -46.56 41.96
N ARG A 99 9.42 -46.25 40.67
CA ARG A 99 8.34 -46.77 39.82
C ARG A 99 8.42 -48.29 39.64
N TYR A 100 9.63 -48.86 39.62
CA TYR A 100 9.83 -50.31 39.54
C TYR A 100 9.40 -51.01 40.82
N GLU A 101 9.76 -50.43 41.97
CA GLU A 101 9.43 -50.97 43.29
C GLU A 101 7.95 -50.77 43.67
N GLU A 102 7.35 -49.62 43.33
CA GLU A 102 5.96 -49.27 43.70
C GLU A 102 4.93 -49.69 42.65
N ASP A 103 5.24 -49.54 41.35
CA ASP A 103 4.28 -49.71 40.25
C ASP A 103 4.63 -50.87 39.30
N ALA A 104 5.68 -51.65 39.61
CA ALA A 104 6.15 -52.78 38.80
C ALA A 104 6.37 -52.46 37.30
N ILE A 105 6.87 -51.25 36.99
CA ILE A 105 7.09 -50.84 35.59
C ILE A 105 8.17 -51.71 34.91
N ASP A 106 8.06 -51.89 33.61
CA ASP A 106 9.16 -52.47 32.81
C ASP A 106 10.35 -51.50 32.74
N LEU A 107 11.55 -52.00 33.07
CA LEU A 107 12.82 -51.26 33.01
C LEU A 107 13.47 -51.30 31.62
N GLY A 108 12.92 -52.06 30.67
CA GLY A 108 13.53 -52.28 29.36
C GLY A 108 14.86 -53.01 29.51
N ARG A 109 15.94 -52.45 28.95
CA ARG A 109 17.30 -53.00 29.01
C ARG A 109 18.08 -52.58 30.27
N LEU A 110 17.49 -51.81 31.19
CA LEU A 110 18.15 -51.44 32.44
C LEU A 110 18.12 -52.60 33.45
N ASP A 111 19.30 -53.10 33.81
CA ASP A 111 19.49 -54.04 34.93
C ASP A 111 19.24 -53.34 36.28
N SER A 112 18.32 -53.86 37.09
CA SER A 112 17.99 -53.33 38.42
C SER A 112 19.16 -53.37 39.40
N ALA A 113 20.19 -54.19 39.14
CA ALA A 113 21.41 -54.21 39.94
C ALA A 113 22.08 -52.82 40.00
N TRP A 114 21.96 -51.99 38.94
CA TRP A 114 22.53 -50.64 38.93
C TRP A 114 22.01 -49.72 40.04
N PHE A 115 20.83 -49.98 40.60
CA PHE A 115 20.32 -49.23 41.76
C PHE A 115 21.16 -49.44 43.02
N SER A 116 21.84 -50.58 43.14
CA SER A 116 22.67 -50.93 44.30
C SER A 116 24.18 -50.71 44.08
N ARG A 117 24.63 -50.71 42.81
CA ARG A 117 26.05 -50.67 42.44
C ARG A 117 26.38 -49.63 41.35
N LEU A 118 26.05 -48.36 41.58
CA LEU A 118 26.31 -47.31 40.61
C LEU A 118 27.77 -46.81 40.70
N PRO A 119 28.52 -46.73 39.59
CA PRO A 119 29.91 -46.29 39.59
C PRO A 119 29.96 -44.77 39.72
N VAL A 120 30.58 -44.30 40.81
CA VAL A 120 30.72 -42.88 41.12
C VAL A 120 32.20 -42.53 41.23
N LEU A 121 32.61 -41.43 40.62
CA LEU A 121 33.94 -40.86 40.84
C LEU A 121 33.87 -39.87 42.00
N LEU A 122 34.56 -40.21 43.08
CA LEU A 122 34.66 -39.34 44.25
C LEU A 122 35.71 -38.28 44.00
N TYR A 123 35.32 -37.03 44.20
CA TYR A 123 36.22 -35.89 44.21
C TYR A 123 36.53 -35.52 45.68
N GLY A 124 37.81 -35.28 45.99
CA GLY A 124 38.28 -35.00 47.36
C GLY A 124 37.88 -33.62 47.86
N ASP A 125 38.30 -33.27 49.09
CA ASP A 125 38.10 -31.95 49.71
C ASP A 125 38.94 -30.86 49.03
N ALA A 126 38.76 -30.64 47.73
CA ALA A 126 39.32 -29.50 47.02
C ALA A 126 38.40 -28.27 47.18
N ASP A 127 39.03 -27.10 47.12
CA ASP A 127 38.47 -25.76 47.36
C ASP A 127 37.17 -25.52 46.56
N GLU A 128 36.18 -24.80 47.12
CA GLU A 128 34.89 -24.50 46.45
C GLU A 128 35.08 -23.89 45.04
N ARG A 129 36.23 -23.22 44.86
CA ARG A 129 36.70 -22.70 43.59
C ARG A 129 36.92 -23.78 42.53
N ASP A 130 37.59 -24.88 42.86
CA ASP A 130 37.90 -25.95 41.91
C ASP A 130 36.63 -26.68 41.46
N HIS A 131 35.68 -26.86 42.38
CA HIS A 131 34.34 -27.38 42.08
C HIS A 131 33.59 -26.48 41.08
N THR A 132 33.60 -25.16 41.31
CA THR A 132 32.95 -24.19 40.42
C THR A 132 33.62 -24.12 39.05
N VAL A 133 34.96 -24.14 39.01
CA VAL A 133 35.74 -24.17 37.76
C VAL A 133 35.48 -25.47 36.99
N MET A 134 35.42 -26.61 37.67
CA MET A 134 35.12 -27.90 37.05
C MET A 134 33.71 -27.92 36.43
N MET A 135 32.70 -27.44 37.16
CA MET A 135 31.35 -27.29 36.60
C MET A 135 31.34 -26.31 35.42
N GLY A 136 32.11 -25.22 35.50
CA GLY A 136 32.34 -24.29 34.41
C GLY A 136 32.93 -24.97 33.17
N LEU A 137 34.00 -25.75 33.32
CA LEU A 137 34.62 -26.46 32.20
C LEU A 137 33.66 -27.48 31.56
N HIS A 138 32.85 -28.17 32.37
CA HIS A 138 31.90 -29.17 31.86
C HIS A 138 30.64 -28.57 31.20
N HIS A 139 30.11 -27.46 31.70
CA HIS A 139 28.85 -26.88 31.20
C HIS A 139 29.03 -25.60 30.37
N ILE A 140 30.09 -24.83 30.58
CA ILE A 140 30.40 -23.61 29.82
C ILE A 140 31.30 -23.96 28.62
N SER A 141 32.44 -24.63 28.85
CA SER A 141 33.33 -25.02 27.74
C SER A 141 32.85 -26.29 27.02
N GLY A 142 32.34 -27.28 27.77
CA GLY A 142 31.65 -28.47 27.25
C GLY A 142 32.51 -29.40 26.38
N LYS A 143 31.95 -30.57 26.02
CA LYS A 143 32.51 -31.40 24.94
C LYS A 143 32.26 -30.69 23.60
N ARG A 144 33.29 -30.61 22.74
CA ARG A 144 33.12 -30.08 21.37
C ARG A 144 32.02 -30.86 20.66
N ARG A 145 30.91 -30.18 20.34
CA ARG A 145 29.80 -30.78 19.62
C ARG A 145 30.24 -31.12 18.21
N TRP A 146 29.88 -32.30 17.73
CA TRP A 146 30.09 -32.64 16.32
C TRP A 146 29.34 -31.65 15.42
N PRO A 147 29.90 -31.28 14.25
CA PRO A 147 29.17 -30.54 13.22
C PRO A 147 27.81 -31.17 12.92
N ALA A 148 26.83 -30.36 12.53
CA ALA A 148 25.45 -30.83 12.35
C ALA A 148 25.34 -31.95 11.29
N VAL A 149 26.09 -31.83 10.19
CA VAL A 149 26.20 -32.87 9.15
C VAL A 149 26.75 -34.19 9.68
N ASN A 150 27.76 -34.16 10.56
CA ASN A 150 28.33 -35.37 11.13
C ASN A 150 27.36 -36.06 12.09
N ARG A 151 26.56 -35.27 12.85
CA ARG A 151 25.50 -35.85 13.69
C ARG A 151 24.41 -36.51 12.83
N ALA A 152 24.00 -35.88 11.74
CA ALA A 152 23.03 -36.45 10.81
C ALA A 152 23.55 -37.75 10.19
N ARG A 153 24.81 -37.78 9.76
CA ARG A 153 25.45 -38.97 9.20
C ARG A 153 25.61 -40.09 10.22
N ALA A 154 25.88 -39.76 11.49
CA ALA A 154 25.88 -40.74 12.56
C ALA A 154 24.49 -41.34 12.82
N MET A 155 23.42 -40.52 12.76
CA MET A 155 22.04 -40.99 12.86
C MET A 155 21.69 -41.97 11.72
N GLU A 156 22.10 -41.64 10.49
CA GLU A 156 21.91 -42.52 9.33
C GLU A 156 22.71 -43.83 9.45
N GLN A 157 23.97 -43.76 9.88
CA GLN A 157 24.82 -44.95 10.09
C GLN A 157 24.30 -45.90 11.17
N LEU A 158 23.47 -45.41 12.09
CA LEU A 158 22.84 -46.23 13.12
C LEU A 158 21.59 -46.96 12.61
N LEU A 159 20.93 -46.50 11.53
CA LEU A 159 19.71 -47.14 11.02
C LEU A 159 19.87 -48.65 10.76
N PRO A 160 20.92 -49.12 10.06
CA PRO A 160 21.10 -50.55 9.82
C PRO A 160 21.32 -51.37 11.10
N GLN A 161 21.80 -50.75 12.18
CA GLN A 161 22.05 -51.40 13.47
C GLN A 161 20.77 -51.56 14.31
N PHE A 162 19.70 -50.88 13.93
CA PHE A 162 18.39 -50.92 14.58
C PHE A 162 17.30 -51.40 13.58
N ASP A 163 17.63 -52.33 12.69
CA ASP A 163 16.71 -52.91 11.69
C ASP A 163 15.97 -51.87 10.82
N ASN A 164 16.62 -50.72 10.57
CA ASN A 164 16.03 -49.55 9.90
C ASN A 164 14.80 -48.95 10.62
N ASP A 165 14.63 -49.23 11.91
CA ASP A 165 13.62 -48.58 12.75
C ASP A 165 14.10 -47.21 13.25
N ALA A 166 13.63 -46.16 12.57
CA ALA A 166 13.89 -44.78 12.96
C ALA A 166 13.40 -44.46 14.38
N ASP A 167 12.31 -45.08 14.87
CA ASP A 167 11.79 -44.82 16.21
C ASP A 167 12.71 -45.41 17.29
N ALA A 168 13.32 -46.57 17.03
CA ALA A 168 14.32 -47.16 17.92
C ALA A 168 15.59 -46.29 18.00
N VAL A 169 16.10 -45.79 16.87
CA VAL A 169 17.25 -44.87 16.85
C VAL A 169 16.93 -43.57 17.60
N CYS A 170 15.72 -43.02 17.42
CA CYS A 170 15.27 -41.83 18.15
C CYS A 170 15.23 -42.04 19.67
N ARG A 171 14.69 -43.18 20.14
CA ARG A 171 14.68 -43.54 21.57
C ARG A 171 16.09 -43.73 22.11
N ALA A 172 16.95 -44.41 21.36
CA ALA A 172 18.34 -44.67 21.75
C ALA A 172 19.17 -43.38 21.87
N LEU A 173 18.95 -42.39 20.99
CA LEU A 173 19.69 -41.13 20.99
C LEU A 173 19.01 -40.00 21.79
N GLY A 174 17.76 -40.19 22.24
CA GLY A 174 16.98 -39.15 22.90
C GLY A 174 16.60 -37.99 21.98
N VAL A 175 16.42 -38.25 20.68
CA VAL A 175 16.08 -37.25 19.66
C VAL A 175 14.64 -37.43 19.19
N SER A 176 13.94 -36.35 18.87
CA SER A 176 12.57 -36.45 18.35
C SER A 176 12.55 -37.05 16.93
N LYS A 177 11.52 -37.82 16.60
CA LYS A 177 11.28 -38.35 15.23
C LYS A 177 11.29 -37.25 14.16
N ARG A 178 10.77 -36.06 14.49
CA ARG A 178 10.77 -34.89 13.61
C ARG A 178 12.20 -34.42 13.30
N GLU A 179 13.05 -34.29 14.32
CA GLU A 179 14.44 -33.85 14.15
C GLU A 179 15.28 -34.91 13.44
N PHE A 180 15.07 -36.18 13.74
CA PHE A 180 15.70 -37.29 13.01
C PHE A 180 15.36 -37.26 11.53
N ASN A 181 14.06 -37.23 11.19
CA ASN A 181 13.60 -37.19 9.80
C ASN A 181 14.11 -35.96 9.06
N LEU A 182 14.09 -34.78 9.70
CA LEU A 182 14.63 -33.57 9.10
C LEU A 182 16.14 -33.70 8.85
N SER A 183 16.89 -34.30 9.78
CA SER A 183 18.34 -34.47 9.67
C SER A 183 18.73 -35.43 8.55
N VAL A 184 18.08 -36.59 8.47
CA VAL A 184 18.32 -37.58 7.40
C VAL A 184 17.95 -37.01 6.02
N ARG A 185 16.81 -36.31 5.92
CA ARG A 185 16.40 -35.65 4.66
C ARG A 185 17.34 -34.53 4.25
N THR A 186 17.83 -33.75 5.21
CA THR A 186 18.84 -32.70 4.96
C THR A 186 20.14 -33.31 4.47
N LEU A 187 20.55 -34.44 5.05
CA LEU A 187 21.74 -35.16 4.60
C LEU A 187 21.59 -35.64 3.15
N ALA A 188 20.43 -36.20 2.79
CA ALA A 188 20.17 -36.61 1.40
C ALA A 188 20.24 -35.42 0.40
N LEU A 189 19.75 -34.24 0.77
CA LEU A 189 19.88 -33.03 -0.06
C LEU A 189 21.35 -32.54 -0.14
N VAL A 190 22.11 -32.68 0.95
CA VAL A 190 23.55 -32.37 0.97
C VAL A 190 24.34 -33.33 0.09
N ASP A 191 24.01 -34.62 0.13
CA ASP A 191 24.69 -35.61 -0.72
C ASP A 191 24.33 -35.39 -2.20
N ALA A 192 23.08 -35.01 -2.53
CA ALA A 192 22.72 -34.57 -3.87
C ALA A 192 23.49 -33.32 -4.33
N TYR A 193 23.74 -32.35 -3.44
CA TYR A 193 24.60 -31.20 -3.76
C TYR A 193 26.05 -31.61 -4.00
N ARG A 194 26.59 -32.54 -3.21
CA ARG A 194 27.96 -33.06 -3.37
C ARG A 194 28.16 -33.85 -4.66
N GLU A 195 27.11 -34.48 -5.16
CA GLU A 195 27.10 -35.20 -6.44
C GLU A 195 26.86 -34.29 -7.64
N SER A 196 26.51 -33.01 -7.42
CA SER A 196 26.33 -32.02 -8.48
C SER A 196 27.66 -31.38 -8.94
N ASP A 197 27.60 -30.59 -10.00
CA ASP A 197 28.74 -29.82 -10.53
C ASP A 197 29.33 -28.81 -9.53
N TYR A 198 28.60 -28.50 -8.45
CA TYR A 198 29.02 -27.59 -7.38
C TYR A 198 29.56 -28.29 -6.13
N GLY A 199 29.66 -29.62 -6.16
CA GLY A 199 29.92 -30.45 -4.98
C GLY A 199 31.26 -30.21 -4.29
N ASP A 200 32.27 -29.77 -5.04
CA ASP A 200 33.60 -29.39 -4.55
C ASP A 200 33.58 -28.15 -3.65
N GLN A 201 32.57 -27.29 -3.78
CA GLN A 201 32.37 -26.09 -2.97
C GLN A 201 31.71 -26.38 -1.61
N PHE A 202 31.32 -27.63 -1.32
CA PHE A 202 30.58 -27.96 -0.09
C PHE A 202 31.39 -27.69 1.19
N GLN A 203 30.80 -26.93 2.12
CA GLN A 203 31.35 -26.70 3.46
C GLN A 203 30.42 -27.25 4.55
N SER A 204 30.98 -27.76 5.65
CA SER A 204 30.19 -28.37 6.74
C SER A 204 29.12 -27.43 7.32
N ASP A 205 29.36 -26.12 7.27
CA ASP A 205 28.44 -25.11 7.77
C ASP A 205 27.22 -24.87 6.86
N GLN A 206 27.34 -25.19 5.56
CA GLN A 206 26.22 -25.10 4.59
C GLN A 206 25.10 -26.09 4.91
N TYR A 207 25.37 -27.15 5.68
CA TYR A 207 24.33 -28.07 6.15
C TYR A 207 23.14 -27.33 6.78
N ASN A 208 23.40 -26.24 7.51
CA ASN A 208 22.34 -25.46 8.12
C ASN A 208 21.46 -24.73 7.08
N LEU A 209 22.01 -24.35 5.92
CA LEU A 209 21.25 -23.75 4.82
C LEU A 209 20.28 -24.77 4.22
N PHE A 210 20.77 -25.98 3.88
CA PHE A 210 19.93 -27.07 3.39
C PHE A 210 18.85 -27.48 4.41
N ARG A 211 19.18 -27.43 5.70
CA ARG A 211 18.20 -27.67 6.77
C ARG A 211 17.09 -26.62 6.76
N GLU A 212 17.41 -25.34 6.54
CA GLU A 212 16.41 -24.29 6.41
C GLU A 212 15.55 -24.46 5.14
N VAL A 213 16.14 -24.91 4.02
CA VAL A 213 15.40 -25.21 2.78
C VAL A 213 14.31 -26.23 3.05
N LEU A 214 14.62 -27.33 3.75
CA LEU A 214 13.65 -28.38 4.02
C LEU A 214 12.68 -28.07 5.16
N LYS A 215 12.89 -26.99 5.94
CA LYS A 215 11.92 -26.55 6.96
C LYS A 215 10.74 -25.82 6.36
N SER A 216 10.95 -25.03 5.31
CA SER A 216 9.88 -24.28 4.65
C SER A 216 9.03 -25.19 3.76
N GLU A 217 7.71 -25.01 3.81
CA GLU A 217 6.78 -25.73 2.95
C GLU A 217 6.83 -25.25 1.51
N ALA A 218 6.94 -23.93 1.31
CA ALA A 218 7.00 -23.32 -0.01
C ALA A 218 8.18 -23.85 -0.85
N THR A 219 9.36 -23.95 -0.24
CA THR A 219 10.57 -24.48 -0.88
C THR A 219 10.47 -25.99 -1.14
N ARG A 220 9.91 -26.77 -0.20
CA ARG A 220 9.67 -28.21 -0.43
C ARG A 220 8.73 -28.45 -1.61
N ASN A 221 7.66 -27.68 -1.71
CA ASN A 221 6.69 -27.78 -2.80
C ASN A 221 7.35 -27.37 -4.13
N TRP A 222 8.14 -26.28 -4.12
CA TRP A 222 8.87 -25.81 -5.30
C TRP A 222 9.91 -26.83 -5.81
N LEU A 223 10.63 -27.52 -4.91
CA LEU A 223 11.55 -28.60 -5.27
C LEU A 223 10.83 -29.91 -5.65
N GLY A 224 9.52 -30.04 -5.36
CA GLY A 224 8.80 -31.30 -5.46
C GLY A 224 9.37 -32.37 -4.51
N TRP A 225 9.72 -31.99 -3.28
CA TRP A 225 10.42 -32.88 -2.36
C TRP A 225 9.61 -34.12 -1.98
N ASN A 226 10.13 -35.32 -2.28
CA ASN A 226 9.52 -36.58 -1.91
C ASN A 226 10.05 -37.06 -0.54
N HIS A 227 9.17 -37.07 0.47
CA HIS A 227 9.52 -37.46 1.83
C HIS A 227 9.94 -38.92 2.00
N ALA A 228 9.46 -39.84 1.15
CA ALA A 228 9.77 -41.27 1.23
C ALA A 228 11.08 -41.61 0.52
N LYS A 229 11.32 -41.00 -0.66
CA LYS A 229 12.55 -41.18 -1.43
C LYS A 229 13.72 -40.31 -0.94
N CYS A 230 13.45 -39.34 -0.07
CA CYS A 230 14.41 -38.34 0.38
C CYS A 230 15.12 -37.62 -0.78
N ALA A 231 14.36 -37.29 -1.83
CA ALA A 231 14.89 -36.68 -3.04
C ALA A 231 13.92 -35.64 -3.61
N ALA A 232 14.45 -34.64 -4.31
CA ALA A 232 13.66 -33.69 -5.08
C ALA A 232 13.21 -34.33 -6.40
N SER A 233 11.95 -34.11 -6.81
CA SER A 233 11.47 -34.58 -8.12
C SER A 233 11.72 -33.57 -9.25
N ASN A 234 11.89 -32.28 -8.92
CA ASN A 234 12.16 -31.24 -9.90
C ASN A 234 13.67 -30.95 -9.99
N GLY A 235 14.34 -31.58 -10.96
CA GLY A 235 15.78 -31.43 -11.17
C GLY A 235 16.21 -30.01 -11.55
N SER A 236 15.41 -29.30 -12.36
CA SER A 236 15.72 -27.93 -12.78
C SER A 236 15.70 -26.94 -11.61
N ASN A 237 14.71 -27.05 -10.72
CA ASN A 237 14.67 -26.20 -9.52
C ASN A 237 15.77 -26.57 -8.51
N LEU A 238 16.14 -27.85 -8.45
CA LEU A 238 17.25 -28.30 -7.62
C LEU A 238 18.59 -27.70 -8.11
N GLU A 239 18.82 -27.73 -9.41
CA GLU A 239 20.00 -27.13 -10.05
C GLU A 239 20.06 -25.62 -9.85
N ARG A 240 18.94 -24.91 -10.00
CA ARG A 240 18.84 -23.47 -9.67
C ARG A 240 19.21 -23.18 -8.23
N LEU A 241 18.66 -23.95 -7.27
CA LEU A 241 18.99 -23.77 -5.86
C LEU A 241 20.50 -23.98 -5.61
N PHE A 242 21.09 -24.99 -6.25
CA PHE A 242 22.52 -25.26 -6.12
C PHE A 242 23.37 -24.16 -6.74
N SER A 243 23.01 -23.66 -7.92
CA SER A 243 23.64 -22.49 -8.54
C SER A 243 23.56 -21.27 -7.60
N TRP A 244 22.39 -20.93 -7.06
CA TRP A 244 22.25 -19.77 -6.16
C TRP A 244 23.04 -19.90 -4.85
N MET A 245 23.38 -21.13 -4.44
CA MET A 245 24.20 -21.42 -3.26
C MET A 245 25.70 -21.48 -3.54
N SER A 246 26.10 -21.41 -4.83
CA SER A 246 27.46 -21.68 -5.29
C SER A 246 28.00 -20.55 -6.15
N ARG A 247 29.31 -20.58 -6.40
CA ARG A 247 29.93 -19.75 -7.43
C ARG A 247 29.78 -20.42 -8.79
N GLU A 248 29.52 -19.62 -9.82
CA GLU A 248 29.32 -20.07 -11.20
C GLU A 248 30.21 -19.24 -12.14
N ALA A 249 30.90 -19.90 -13.07
CA ALA A 249 31.76 -19.22 -14.05
C ALA A 249 30.92 -18.84 -15.27
N GLU A 250 30.90 -17.56 -15.62
CA GLU A 250 30.27 -17.10 -16.85
C GLU A 250 31.22 -17.36 -18.03
N SER A 251 30.73 -18.01 -19.08
CA SER A 251 31.42 -18.13 -20.36
C SER A 251 31.00 -16.98 -21.26
N GLU A 252 31.93 -16.12 -21.68
CA GLU A 252 31.63 -15.08 -22.67
C GLU A 252 31.48 -15.66 -24.09
N GLU A 253 30.49 -15.11 -24.82
CA GLU A 253 30.47 -15.09 -26.28
C GLU A 253 31.76 -14.43 -26.77
N ARG A 254 32.40 -15.00 -27.79
CA ARG A 254 33.63 -14.46 -28.36
C ARG A 254 33.39 -13.04 -28.87
N ASP A 255 34.01 -12.06 -28.22
CA ASP A 255 34.13 -10.72 -28.76
C ASP A 255 35.21 -10.76 -29.85
N ASP A 256 34.82 -10.63 -31.12
CA ASP A 256 35.69 -10.81 -32.29
C ASP A 256 36.78 -9.72 -32.42
N GLU A 257 36.83 -8.71 -31.53
CA GLU A 257 37.69 -7.53 -31.65
C GLU A 257 38.93 -7.49 -30.72
N ALA A 258 39.12 -8.42 -29.77
CA ALA A 258 40.33 -8.45 -28.92
C ALA A 258 40.71 -9.86 -28.40
N PRO A 259 41.70 -10.57 -29.00
CA PRO A 259 41.93 -11.99 -28.71
C PRO A 259 42.64 -12.33 -27.37
N ASP A 260 43.07 -11.37 -26.56
CA ASP A 260 44.09 -11.62 -25.51
C ASP A 260 43.74 -11.16 -24.08
N THR A 261 42.47 -10.96 -23.74
CA THR A 261 42.05 -10.77 -22.34
C THR A 261 40.85 -11.65 -22.00
N ASP A 262 41.12 -12.89 -21.59
CA ASP A 262 40.15 -13.85 -21.05
C ASP A 262 39.73 -13.39 -19.63
N VAL A 263 38.83 -12.41 -19.52
CA VAL A 263 38.28 -11.95 -18.23
C VAL A 263 37.13 -12.89 -17.85
N ARG A 264 37.45 -14.00 -17.18
CA ARG A 264 36.42 -14.88 -16.62
C ARG A 264 35.72 -14.18 -15.46
N THR A 265 34.49 -13.70 -15.65
CA THR A 265 33.63 -13.25 -14.55
C THR A 265 33.06 -14.47 -13.83
N THR A 266 33.33 -14.58 -12.53
CA THR A 266 32.69 -15.58 -11.66
C THR A 266 31.58 -14.92 -10.87
N SER A 267 30.37 -15.42 -11.04
CA SER A 267 29.19 -15.02 -10.27
C SER A 267 29.28 -15.56 -8.83
N GLU A 268 29.07 -14.69 -7.82
CA GLU A 268 29.10 -15.05 -6.39
C GLU A 268 27.77 -15.70 -5.93
N PRO A 269 27.76 -16.48 -4.83
CA PRO A 269 26.56 -17.14 -4.35
C PRO A 269 25.58 -16.13 -3.74
N VAL A 270 24.31 -16.24 -4.14
CA VAL A 270 23.21 -15.39 -3.67
C VAL A 270 22.78 -15.79 -2.25
N ILE A 271 22.84 -17.09 -1.96
CA ILE A 271 22.35 -17.69 -0.72
C ILE A 271 23.52 -18.11 0.15
N THR A 272 23.83 -17.29 1.15
CA THR A 272 24.94 -17.54 2.09
C THR A 272 24.47 -17.72 3.54
N THR A 273 23.25 -17.29 3.86
CA THR A 273 22.71 -17.33 5.22
C THR A 273 21.33 -17.98 5.29
N GLY A 274 20.96 -18.50 6.47
CA GLY A 274 19.59 -18.97 6.72
C GLY A 274 18.53 -17.86 6.71
N GLY A 275 18.96 -16.59 6.70
CA GLY A 275 18.07 -15.45 6.42
C GLY A 275 17.62 -15.45 4.96
N HIS A 276 18.57 -15.60 4.04
CA HIS A 276 18.30 -15.60 2.59
C HIS A 276 17.37 -16.75 2.20
N ILE A 277 17.52 -17.94 2.78
CA ILE A 277 16.59 -19.06 2.54
C ILE A 277 15.15 -18.74 2.96
N ARG A 278 14.97 -18.02 4.07
CA ARG A 278 13.64 -17.63 4.56
C ARG A 278 13.00 -16.54 3.70
N GLU A 279 13.80 -15.64 3.18
CA GLU A 279 13.37 -14.61 2.24
C GLU A 279 13.01 -15.23 0.88
N LEU A 280 13.88 -16.09 0.34
CA LEU A 280 13.59 -16.90 -0.84
C LEU A 280 12.28 -17.67 -0.69
N ALA A 281 12.07 -18.34 0.43
CA ALA A 281 10.83 -19.08 0.69
C ALA A 281 9.54 -18.25 0.60
N ARG A 282 9.61 -16.92 0.80
CA ARG A 282 8.45 -16.03 0.67
C ARG A 282 8.12 -15.69 -0.78
N ILE A 283 9.11 -15.70 -1.66
CA ILE A 283 8.99 -15.28 -3.07
C ILE A 283 9.05 -16.43 -4.05
N ILE A 284 9.51 -17.62 -3.63
CA ILE A 284 9.82 -18.75 -4.52
C ILE A 284 8.60 -19.29 -5.31
N GLN A 285 7.38 -18.96 -4.88
CA GLN A 285 6.14 -19.33 -5.60
C GLN A 285 5.76 -18.34 -6.70
N ASP A 286 6.41 -17.17 -6.75
CA ASP A 286 6.20 -16.14 -7.75
C ASP A 286 7.17 -16.33 -8.93
N PRO A 287 6.68 -16.76 -10.12
CA PRO A 287 7.55 -17.03 -11.26
C PRO A 287 8.36 -15.81 -11.71
N GLU A 288 7.83 -14.59 -11.54
CA GLU A 288 8.52 -13.36 -11.94
C GLU A 288 9.65 -13.03 -10.97
N ALA A 289 9.45 -13.24 -9.67
CA ALA A 289 10.51 -13.09 -8.68
C ALA A 289 11.63 -14.13 -8.87
N VAL A 290 11.28 -15.37 -9.21
CA VAL A 290 12.28 -16.41 -9.56
C VAL A 290 13.06 -16.04 -10.82
N ARG A 291 12.38 -15.56 -11.88
CA ARG A 291 13.03 -15.10 -13.11
C ARG A 291 13.99 -13.94 -12.83
N ARG A 292 13.56 -12.97 -12.03
CA ARG A 292 14.42 -11.85 -11.62
C ARG A 292 15.62 -12.30 -10.79
N LEU A 293 15.45 -13.30 -9.93
CA LEU A 293 16.55 -13.88 -9.17
C LEU A 293 17.60 -14.55 -10.07
N ASP A 294 17.15 -15.29 -11.09
CA ASP A 294 18.02 -15.91 -12.09
C ASP A 294 18.82 -14.85 -12.87
N GLU A 295 18.17 -13.75 -13.28
CA GLU A 295 18.79 -12.69 -14.08
C GLU A 295 19.76 -11.80 -13.30
N THR A 296 19.40 -11.45 -12.08
CA THR A 296 20.11 -10.39 -11.31
C THR A 296 21.05 -10.96 -10.26
N ARG A 297 20.94 -12.25 -9.96
CA ARG A 297 21.56 -12.90 -8.80
C ARG A 297 21.39 -12.10 -7.49
N SER A 298 20.29 -11.36 -7.37
CA SER A 298 20.00 -10.49 -6.22
C SER A 298 18.66 -10.85 -5.59
N LEU A 299 18.71 -11.36 -4.35
CA LEU A 299 17.51 -11.69 -3.59
C LEU A 299 16.68 -10.45 -3.25
N GLN A 300 17.32 -9.30 -3.09
CA GLN A 300 16.65 -8.02 -2.83
C GLN A 300 15.84 -7.56 -4.06
N GLU A 301 16.42 -7.65 -5.26
CA GLU A 301 15.71 -7.26 -6.48
C GLU A 301 14.55 -8.21 -6.79
N ALA A 302 14.76 -9.53 -6.60
CA ALA A 302 13.70 -10.53 -6.71
C ALA A 302 12.55 -10.25 -5.72
N THR A 303 12.88 -9.86 -4.49
CA THR A 303 11.90 -9.51 -3.45
C THR A 303 11.10 -8.26 -3.81
N LEU A 304 11.77 -7.22 -4.32
CA LEU A 304 11.13 -5.97 -4.77
C LEU A 304 10.21 -6.17 -5.98
N SER A 305 10.49 -7.16 -6.81
CA SER A 305 9.65 -7.51 -7.96
C SER A 305 8.40 -8.34 -7.62
N SER A 306 8.27 -8.85 -6.38
CA SER A 306 7.14 -9.72 -6.02
C SER A 306 5.91 -8.94 -5.53
N ASP A 307 4.89 -8.89 -6.39
CA ASP A 307 3.57 -8.32 -6.07
C ASP A 307 2.86 -9.06 -4.91
N LEU A 308 3.20 -10.34 -4.69
CA LEU A 308 2.62 -11.17 -3.63
C LEU A 308 3.07 -10.72 -2.23
N LEU A 309 4.33 -10.32 -2.07
CA LEU A 309 4.86 -9.83 -0.80
C LEU A 309 4.26 -8.48 -0.42
N VAL A 310 4.17 -7.56 -1.37
CA VAL A 310 3.58 -6.24 -1.14
C VAL A 310 2.13 -6.38 -0.67
N LYS A 311 1.33 -7.24 -1.31
CA LYS A 311 -0.06 -7.51 -0.89
C LYS A 311 -0.16 -8.15 0.49
N SER A 312 0.71 -9.11 0.80
CA SER A 312 0.75 -9.79 2.09
C SER A 312 1.15 -8.86 3.25
N GLU A 313 2.17 -8.01 3.05
CA GLU A 313 2.64 -7.07 4.08
C GLU A 313 1.59 -6.02 4.40
N VAL A 314 0.91 -5.49 3.37
CA VAL A 314 -0.20 -4.54 3.56
C VAL A 314 -1.36 -5.18 4.33
N ALA A 315 -1.78 -6.39 3.96
CA ALA A 315 -2.83 -7.12 4.68
C ALA A 315 -2.46 -7.40 6.15
N GLY A 316 -1.20 -7.76 6.40
CA GLY A 316 -0.67 -7.94 7.75
C GLY A 316 -0.71 -6.67 8.58
N ALA A 317 -0.29 -5.53 8.00
CA ALA A 317 -0.31 -4.23 8.67
C ALA A 317 -1.73 -3.81 9.09
N PHE A 318 -2.73 -4.00 8.22
CA PHE A 318 -4.13 -3.75 8.56
C PHE A 318 -4.61 -4.65 9.72
N GLY A 319 -4.28 -5.94 9.69
CA GLY A 319 -4.62 -6.87 10.78
C GLY A 319 -4.01 -6.51 12.13
N PHE A 320 -2.82 -5.88 12.17
CA PHE A 320 -2.21 -5.38 13.40
C PHE A 320 -2.88 -4.09 13.90
N CYS A 321 -3.16 -3.15 13.00
CA CYS A 321 -3.86 -1.91 13.34
C CYS A 321 -5.25 -2.18 13.90
N ASP A 322 -6.03 -3.06 13.27
CA ASP A 322 -7.39 -3.38 13.70
C ASP A 322 -7.41 -4.00 15.11
N LYS A 323 -6.53 -4.98 15.35
CA LYS A 323 -6.33 -5.56 16.70
C LYS A 323 -5.87 -4.53 17.74
N GLY A 324 -5.07 -3.55 17.33
CA GLY A 324 -4.61 -2.46 18.21
C GLY A 324 -5.74 -1.51 18.58
N ILE A 325 -6.53 -1.10 17.58
CA ILE A 325 -7.68 -0.20 17.74
C ILE A 325 -8.75 -0.85 18.62
N GLN A 326 -9.09 -2.13 18.40
CA GLN A 326 -10.06 -2.85 19.25
C GLN A 326 -9.62 -2.92 20.72
N ARG A 327 -8.31 -3.06 20.99
CA ARG A 327 -7.77 -3.03 22.36
C ARG A 327 -7.84 -1.64 23.00
N LEU A 328 -7.58 -0.58 22.23
CA LEU A 328 -7.70 0.79 22.72
C LEU A 328 -9.17 1.13 22.99
N HIS A 329 -10.06 0.75 22.08
CA HIS A 329 -11.50 0.96 22.20
C HIS A 329 -12.08 0.27 23.45
N SER A 330 -11.66 -0.96 23.74
CA SER A 330 -12.09 -1.68 24.95
C SER A 330 -11.54 -1.09 26.26
N ARG A 331 -10.62 -0.12 26.20
CA ARG A 331 -10.04 0.58 27.36
C ARG A 331 -10.19 2.10 27.29
N THR A 332 -11.19 2.59 26.55
CA THR A 332 -11.40 4.03 26.35
C THR A 332 -11.54 4.80 27.67
N GLY A 333 -12.11 4.18 28.71
CA GLY A 333 -12.26 4.78 30.04
C GLY A 333 -10.94 4.94 30.84
N ASP A 334 -9.87 4.27 30.44
CA ASP A 334 -8.57 4.29 31.11
C ASP A 334 -7.56 5.26 30.46
N LEU A 335 -7.95 5.95 29.38
CA LEU A 335 -7.07 6.82 28.60
C LEU A 335 -6.85 8.18 29.28
N THR A 336 -5.60 8.63 29.36
CA THR A 336 -5.28 9.97 29.85
C THR A 336 -5.35 11.02 28.73
N PRO A 337 -5.42 12.33 29.04
CA PRO A 337 -5.39 13.38 28.02
C PRO A 337 -4.15 13.31 27.10
N ALA A 338 -2.99 12.92 27.63
CA ALA A 338 -1.77 12.73 26.82
C ALA A 338 -1.86 11.51 25.89
N ASP A 339 -2.68 10.51 26.23
CA ASP A 339 -2.95 9.37 25.36
C ASP A 339 -3.94 9.75 24.25
N LEU A 340 -4.88 10.67 24.52
CA LEU A 340 -5.77 11.22 23.50
C LEU A 340 -5.00 12.02 22.44
N ASP A 341 -4.00 12.83 22.82
CA ASP A 341 -3.12 13.51 21.88
C ASP A 341 -2.36 12.52 20.97
N ARG A 342 -1.94 11.37 21.53
CA ARG A 342 -1.31 10.30 20.75
C ARG A 342 -2.28 9.62 19.79
N VAL A 343 -3.54 9.44 20.20
CA VAL A 343 -4.60 8.93 19.33
C VAL A 343 -4.86 9.91 18.19
N GLU A 344 -4.93 11.22 18.44
CA GLU A 344 -5.06 12.24 17.39
C GLU A 344 -3.87 12.25 16.43
N GLN A 345 -2.64 12.11 16.94
CA GLN A 345 -1.45 11.97 16.08
C GLN A 345 -1.49 10.70 15.21
N LEU A 346 -2.01 9.59 15.72
CA LEU A 346 -2.19 8.36 14.96
C LEU A 346 -3.27 8.52 13.89
N ILE A 347 -4.39 9.16 14.21
CA ILE A 347 -5.44 9.52 13.25
C ILE A 347 -4.85 10.41 12.15
N GLY A 348 -4.08 11.44 12.50
CA GLY A 348 -3.44 12.34 11.53
C GLY A 348 -2.46 11.60 10.61
N LYS A 349 -1.71 10.60 11.11
CA LYS A 349 -0.84 9.75 10.28
C LYS A 349 -1.63 8.83 9.35
N LEU A 350 -2.69 8.20 9.85
CA LEU A 350 -3.57 7.34 9.06
C LEU A 350 -4.31 8.13 7.97
N GLN A 351 -4.81 9.32 8.32
CA GLN A 351 -5.36 10.29 7.38
C GLN A 351 -4.30 10.71 6.36
N GLY A 352 -3.07 10.98 6.79
CA GLY A 352 -1.95 11.30 5.90
C GLY A 352 -1.63 10.19 4.90
N ILE A 353 -1.69 8.92 5.29
CA ILE A 353 -1.53 7.75 4.40
C ILE A 353 -2.71 7.66 3.42
N ALA A 354 -3.94 7.84 3.90
CA ALA A 354 -5.12 7.88 3.05
C ALA A 354 -5.08 9.06 2.06
N LEU A 355 -4.57 10.22 2.48
CA LEU A 355 -4.40 11.40 1.64
C LEU A 355 -3.26 11.24 0.63
N ALA A 356 -2.16 10.60 1.03
CA ALA A 356 -1.04 10.26 0.14
C ALA A 356 -1.49 9.32 -0.98
N ARG A 357 -2.44 8.40 -0.69
CA ARG A 357 -3.05 7.51 -1.69
C ARG A 357 -4.26 8.12 -2.41
N LYS A 358 -4.98 9.10 -1.86
CA LYS A 358 -5.99 9.90 -2.58
C LYS A 358 -5.36 10.89 -3.57
N ARG A 359 -4.07 11.23 -3.39
CA ARG A 359 -3.26 12.00 -4.36
C ARG A 359 -2.65 11.14 -5.47
N GLN A 360 -2.61 9.83 -5.31
CA GLN A 360 -2.48 8.94 -6.46
C GLN A 360 -3.89 8.62 -6.93
N PRO A 361 -4.26 8.89 -8.19
CA PRO A 361 -5.55 8.44 -8.68
C PRO A 361 -5.66 6.92 -8.44
N PRO A 362 -6.87 6.39 -8.18
CA PRO A 362 -7.06 4.96 -8.15
C PRO A 362 -6.45 4.39 -9.43
N ALA A 363 -5.80 3.23 -9.32
CA ALA A 363 -5.35 2.48 -10.48
C ALA A 363 -6.58 2.05 -11.28
N VAL A 364 -7.08 2.96 -12.11
CA VAL A 364 -7.88 2.71 -13.29
C VAL A 364 -6.89 2.80 -14.44
N GLY A 365 -6.97 1.84 -15.35
CA GLY A 365 -5.99 1.59 -16.39
C GLY A 365 -5.52 2.85 -17.12
N ARG A 366 -4.29 2.77 -17.64
CA ARG A 366 -3.81 3.64 -18.71
C ARG A 366 -4.96 3.93 -19.69
N GLY A 367 -5.35 5.18 -19.76
CA GLY A 367 -6.33 5.72 -20.67
C GLY A 367 -6.32 7.23 -20.52
N LEU A 368 -6.05 7.92 -21.62
CA LEU A 368 -5.87 9.35 -21.77
C LEU A 368 -7.04 10.17 -21.15
N PRO A 369 -6.91 11.50 -20.95
CA PRO A 369 -8.11 12.35 -20.84
C PRO A 369 -9.07 12.00 -21.98
N TRP A 370 -10.37 11.95 -21.69
CA TRP A 370 -11.39 11.55 -22.67
C TRP A 370 -11.15 12.30 -23.98
N GLN A 371 -11.22 11.59 -25.09
CA GLN A 371 -10.95 12.22 -26.38
C GLN A 371 -12.22 12.92 -26.87
N PRO A 372 -12.11 14.11 -27.47
CA PRO A 372 -13.25 14.68 -28.17
C PRO A 372 -13.66 13.76 -29.33
N PHE A 373 -14.94 13.77 -29.73
CA PHE A 373 -15.43 13.05 -30.90
C PHE A 373 -14.64 13.38 -32.17
N ASN A 374 -14.26 14.65 -32.32
CA ASN A 374 -13.46 15.14 -33.42
C ASN A 374 -12.18 15.79 -32.87
N GLU A 375 -11.01 15.38 -33.33
CA GLU A 375 -9.73 15.99 -32.93
C GLU A 375 -9.64 17.48 -33.33
N ILE A 376 -10.33 17.86 -34.41
CA ILE A 376 -10.45 19.24 -34.89
C ILE A 376 -11.94 19.55 -35.02
N THR A 377 -12.43 20.40 -34.13
CA THR A 377 -13.79 20.96 -34.22
C THR A 377 -13.82 22.05 -35.30
N GLN A 378 -14.78 22.02 -36.23
CA GLN A 378 -15.03 23.07 -37.21
C GLN A 378 -15.73 24.28 -36.58
N SER A 379 -16.62 24.05 -35.61
CA SER A 379 -17.29 25.11 -34.83
C SER A 379 -17.89 24.59 -33.53
N GLN A 380 -18.07 25.45 -32.53
CA GLN A 380 -18.64 25.03 -31.24
C GLN A 380 -20.18 24.96 -31.30
N PHE A 381 -20.89 25.42 -30.26
CA PHE A 381 -22.35 25.34 -30.23
C PHE A 381 -23.00 26.37 -31.17
N SER A 382 -24.06 25.95 -31.86
CA SER A 382 -24.92 26.82 -32.67
C SER A 382 -26.35 26.94 -32.13
N SER A 383 -26.75 26.01 -31.28
CA SER A 383 -27.99 26.09 -30.49
C SER A 383 -27.85 25.18 -29.27
N ILE A 384 -28.38 25.61 -28.13
CA ILE A 384 -28.45 24.80 -26.90
C ILE A 384 -29.90 24.85 -26.40
N HIS A 385 -30.42 23.71 -25.99
CA HIS A 385 -31.76 23.54 -25.44
C HIS A 385 -31.67 22.80 -24.10
N VAL A 386 -32.14 23.45 -23.05
CA VAL A 386 -32.24 22.88 -21.71
C VAL A 386 -33.71 22.56 -21.48
N GLU A 387 -34.10 21.32 -21.79
CA GLU A 387 -35.47 20.84 -21.57
C GLU A 387 -35.79 20.78 -20.09
N SER A 388 -34.86 20.23 -19.29
CA SER A 388 -34.95 20.26 -17.83
C SER A 388 -33.56 20.21 -17.21
N TYR A 389 -33.26 21.13 -16.29
CA TYR A 389 -32.08 21.04 -15.41
C TYR A 389 -32.19 22.05 -14.26
N ARG A 390 -32.14 21.57 -13.01
CA ARG A 390 -32.07 22.42 -11.79
C ARG A 390 -32.99 23.67 -11.81
N GLY A 391 -34.28 23.46 -12.12
CA GLY A 391 -35.32 24.49 -12.13
C GLY A 391 -35.39 25.35 -13.41
N ILE A 392 -34.59 25.02 -14.42
CA ILE A 392 -34.78 25.49 -15.81
C ILE A 392 -35.62 24.47 -16.53
N GLU A 393 -36.68 24.92 -17.21
CA GLU A 393 -37.58 24.10 -18.03
C GLU A 393 -37.77 24.79 -19.39
N GLY A 394 -37.49 24.08 -20.48
CA GLY A 394 -37.74 24.53 -21.86
C GLY A 394 -36.94 25.74 -22.35
N LEU A 395 -35.72 25.97 -21.87
CA LEU A 395 -34.91 27.14 -22.23
C LEU A 395 -34.09 26.90 -23.51
N VAL A 396 -34.24 27.77 -24.50
CA VAL A 396 -33.48 27.72 -25.76
C VAL A 396 -32.51 28.90 -25.87
N LEU A 397 -31.24 28.61 -26.17
CA LEU A 397 -30.21 29.55 -26.58
C LEU A 397 -29.91 29.37 -28.07
N ASP A 398 -30.56 30.18 -28.91
CA ASP A 398 -30.34 30.16 -30.36
C ASP A 398 -29.20 31.08 -30.78
N SER A 399 -28.39 30.62 -31.74
CA SER A 399 -27.33 31.39 -32.39
C SER A 399 -26.39 32.11 -31.41
N PRO A 400 -25.71 31.36 -30.51
CA PRO A 400 -24.69 31.90 -29.64
C PRO A 400 -23.54 32.48 -30.48
N GLY A 401 -22.99 33.59 -30.01
CA GLY A 401 -21.80 34.21 -30.58
C GLY A 401 -20.54 33.51 -30.08
N ARG A 402 -19.39 34.17 -30.32
CA ARG A 402 -18.12 33.74 -29.72
C ARG A 402 -18.05 34.15 -28.25
N ILE A 403 -18.64 35.29 -27.89
CA ILE A 403 -18.81 35.73 -26.49
C ILE A 403 -20.29 35.81 -26.15
N ASN A 404 -20.72 35.06 -25.13
CA ASN A 404 -22.12 34.94 -24.75
C ASN A 404 -22.32 35.43 -23.31
N LEU A 405 -22.97 36.58 -23.13
CA LEU A 405 -23.26 37.18 -21.84
C LEU A 405 -24.63 36.72 -21.34
N ILE A 406 -24.65 35.96 -20.25
CA ILE A 406 -25.85 35.45 -19.62
C ILE A 406 -26.20 36.36 -18.45
N VAL A 407 -27.32 37.07 -18.58
CA VAL A 407 -27.72 38.16 -17.67
C VAL A 407 -29.14 37.94 -17.17
N GLY A 408 -29.47 38.50 -16.01
CA GLY A 408 -30.80 38.37 -15.40
C GLY A 408 -30.74 38.52 -13.89
N VAL A 409 -31.91 38.55 -13.25
CA VAL A 409 -32.03 38.70 -11.79
C VAL A 409 -31.39 37.54 -11.01
N ASN A 410 -31.17 37.74 -9.71
CA ASN A 410 -30.74 36.65 -8.83
C ASN A 410 -31.76 35.50 -8.89
N ASN A 411 -31.28 34.26 -8.84
CA ASN A 411 -32.11 33.05 -8.95
C ASN A 411 -32.83 32.85 -10.30
N ALA A 412 -32.44 33.58 -11.36
CA ALA A 412 -32.95 33.37 -12.71
C ALA A 412 -32.45 32.07 -13.39
N GLY A 413 -31.43 31.41 -12.82
CA GLY A 413 -30.87 30.16 -13.38
C GLY A 413 -29.56 30.31 -14.15
N LYS A 414 -28.88 31.46 -14.10
CA LYS A 414 -27.63 31.72 -14.85
C LYS A 414 -26.53 30.66 -14.64
N THR A 415 -26.18 30.39 -13.38
CA THR A 415 -25.19 29.35 -13.04
C THR A 415 -25.66 27.96 -13.46
N SER A 416 -26.96 27.64 -13.29
CA SER A 416 -27.53 26.37 -13.76
C SER A 416 -27.43 26.22 -15.29
N LEU A 417 -27.55 27.32 -16.04
CA LEU A 417 -27.40 27.31 -17.49
C LEU A 417 -25.94 27.08 -17.91
N LEU A 418 -24.97 27.72 -17.24
CA LEU A 418 -23.56 27.41 -17.49
C LEU A 418 -23.25 25.95 -17.17
N GLU A 419 -23.72 25.42 -16.03
CA GLU A 419 -23.59 24.00 -15.69
C GLU A 419 -24.18 23.09 -16.78
N ALA A 420 -25.38 23.40 -17.28
CA ALA A 420 -26.01 22.64 -18.36
C ALA A 420 -25.16 22.62 -19.64
N ILE A 421 -24.58 23.76 -20.04
CA ILE A 421 -23.70 23.84 -21.21
C ILE A 421 -22.42 23.02 -20.98
N TYR A 422 -21.85 23.09 -19.77
CA TYR A 422 -20.66 22.31 -19.40
C TYR A 422 -20.92 20.81 -19.46
N LEU A 423 -22.07 20.36 -18.95
CA LEU A 423 -22.51 18.96 -19.00
C LEU A 423 -22.75 18.49 -20.44
N LEU A 424 -23.39 19.32 -21.27
CA LEU A 424 -23.57 19.01 -22.69
C LEU A 424 -22.23 18.88 -23.42
N ALA A 425 -21.24 19.72 -23.12
CA ALA A 425 -19.90 19.60 -23.70
C ALA A 425 -19.16 18.31 -23.25
N HIS A 426 -19.38 17.88 -22.01
CA HIS A 426 -18.75 16.70 -21.38
C HIS A 426 -19.49 15.37 -21.62
N GLN A 427 -20.67 15.41 -22.23
CA GLN A 427 -21.43 14.21 -22.62
C GLN A 427 -21.67 13.25 -21.45
N ASN A 428 -21.28 11.97 -21.57
CA ASN A 428 -21.47 10.96 -20.53
C ASN A 428 -20.38 10.94 -19.44
N ASP A 429 -19.58 12.00 -19.32
CA ASP A 429 -18.60 12.14 -18.25
C ASP A 429 -19.27 12.51 -16.93
N GLU A 430 -19.37 11.53 -16.04
CA GLU A 430 -20.01 11.71 -14.74
C GLU A 430 -19.27 12.76 -13.90
N ARG A 431 -17.96 12.91 -14.11
CA ARG A 431 -17.13 13.82 -13.32
C ARG A 431 -17.56 15.26 -13.53
N ALA A 432 -18.11 15.60 -14.70
CA ALA A 432 -18.63 16.94 -14.95
C ALA A 432 -19.80 17.29 -14.03
N LEU A 433 -20.73 16.36 -13.81
CA LEU A 433 -21.84 16.54 -12.87
C LEU A 433 -21.37 16.55 -11.42
N LEU A 434 -20.46 15.64 -11.06
CA LEU A 434 -19.89 15.59 -9.71
C LEU A 434 -19.12 16.88 -9.38
N ASP A 435 -18.39 17.43 -10.34
CA ASP A 435 -17.69 18.71 -10.19
C ASP A 435 -18.67 19.87 -10.04
N ALA A 436 -19.75 19.91 -10.83
CA ALA A 436 -20.81 20.90 -10.69
C ALA A 436 -21.49 20.85 -9.29
N ILE A 437 -21.71 19.66 -8.74
CA ILE A 437 -22.24 19.48 -7.37
C ILE A 437 -21.23 20.02 -6.34
N ARG A 438 -19.93 19.68 -6.49
CA ARG A 438 -18.87 20.12 -5.58
C ARG A 438 -18.69 21.64 -5.59
N TRP A 439 -18.74 22.28 -6.76
CA TRP A 439 -18.63 23.73 -6.89
C TRP A 439 -19.76 24.43 -6.14
N ARG A 440 -20.99 23.93 -6.25
CA ARG A 440 -22.12 24.46 -5.46
C ARG A 440 -21.97 24.23 -3.96
N GLY A 441 -21.48 23.05 -3.58
CA GLY A 441 -21.21 22.72 -2.17
C GLY A 441 -20.01 23.44 -1.56
N ARG A 442 -19.19 24.13 -2.36
CA ARG A 442 -17.89 24.73 -1.96
C ARG A 442 -16.97 23.72 -1.28
N MET A 443 -16.92 22.51 -1.83
CA MET A 443 -16.21 21.36 -1.25
C MET A 443 -14.82 21.21 -1.85
N GLU A 444 -13.77 21.35 -1.04
CA GLU A 444 -12.38 21.12 -1.47
C GLU A 444 -12.05 19.62 -1.62
N GLY A 445 -12.71 18.76 -0.85
CA GLY A 445 -12.51 17.30 -0.85
C GLY A 445 -13.56 16.51 -1.63
N ASP A 446 -13.43 15.19 -1.59
CA ASP A 446 -14.52 14.31 -2.04
C ASP A 446 -15.66 14.35 -1.02
N PRO A 447 -16.90 14.62 -1.47
CA PRO A 447 -18.05 14.65 -0.59
C PRO A 447 -18.35 13.27 0.01
N ASP A 448 -19.02 13.32 1.16
CA ASP A 448 -19.68 12.14 1.74
C ASP A 448 -20.64 11.52 0.70
N PRO A 449 -20.63 10.19 0.49
CA PRO A 449 -21.45 9.54 -0.53
C PRO A 449 -22.96 9.78 -0.35
N LEU A 450 -23.45 9.85 0.88
CA LEU A 450 -24.87 10.09 1.15
C LEU A 450 -25.25 11.51 0.74
N TRP A 451 -24.47 12.50 1.17
CA TRP A 451 -24.67 13.89 0.77
C TRP A 451 -24.59 14.06 -0.75
N LEU A 452 -23.63 13.40 -1.41
CA LEU A 452 -23.47 13.46 -2.86
C LEU A 452 -24.71 12.97 -3.61
N VAL A 453 -25.28 11.83 -3.17
CA VAL A 453 -26.48 11.25 -3.76
C VAL A 453 -27.69 12.17 -3.56
N GLU A 454 -27.83 12.82 -2.40
CA GLU A 454 -28.88 13.80 -2.14
C GLU A 454 -28.83 15.02 -3.08
N GLN A 455 -27.64 15.38 -3.59
CA GLN A 455 -27.46 16.52 -4.49
C GLN A 455 -27.60 16.16 -5.98
N LEU A 456 -27.80 14.89 -6.33
CA LEU A 456 -28.01 14.48 -7.72
C LEU A 456 -29.29 15.12 -8.30
N PRO A 457 -29.26 15.62 -9.54
CA PRO A 457 -30.47 16.12 -10.18
C PRO A 457 -31.45 14.96 -10.41
N ARG A 458 -32.74 15.18 -10.16
CA ARG A 458 -33.79 14.17 -10.42
C ARG A 458 -33.83 13.72 -11.88
N ALA A 459 -33.64 14.67 -12.78
CA ALA A 459 -33.47 14.45 -14.21
C ALA A 459 -32.69 15.64 -14.77
N ALA A 460 -31.99 15.40 -15.87
CA ALA A 460 -31.56 16.46 -16.77
C ALA A 460 -31.77 16.02 -18.19
N ARG A 461 -32.27 16.92 -19.04
CA ARG A 461 -32.41 16.71 -20.47
C ARG A 461 -31.86 17.92 -21.19
N LEU A 462 -30.74 17.70 -21.86
CA LEU A 462 -29.96 18.72 -22.54
C LEU A 462 -29.84 18.29 -23.99
N SER A 463 -30.04 19.22 -24.91
CA SER A 463 -29.84 18.98 -26.34
C SER A 463 -29.28 20.19 -27.05
N GLY A 464 -28.75 20.00 -28.25
CA GLY A 464 -28.17 21.12 -29.00
C GLY A 464 -27.61 20.72 -30.35
N ARG A 465 -26.97 21.69 -31.00
CA ARG A 465 -26.22 21.51 -32.23
C ARG A 465 -24.80 21.98 -32.02
N PHE A 466 -23.86 21.14 -32.43
CA PHE A 466 -22.42 21.32 -32.25
C PHE A 466 -21.73 20.94 -33.57
N ASP A 467 -20.64 21.64 -33.91
CA ASP A 467 -19.81 21.38 -35.10
C ASP A 467 -20.43 21.69 -36.46
N GLN A 468 -21.62 22.31 -36.50
CA GLN A 468 -22.34 22.73 -37.72
C GLN A 468 -22.51 21.63 -38.79
N VAL A 469 -22.33 20.36 -38.42
CA VAL A 469 -22.56 19.23 -39.32
C VAL A 469 -24.07 19.11 -39.58
N PRO A 470 -24.53 19.19 -40.85
CA PRO A 470 -25.96 19.18 -41.15
C PRO A 470 -26.68 17.93 -40.62
N GLY A 471 -27.73 18.15 -39.84
CA GLY A 471 -28.53 17.08 -39.23
C GLY A 471 -27.88 16.41 -38.01
N ASN A 472 -26.67 16.82 -37.63
CA ASN A 472 -26.01 16.34 -36.42
C ASN A 472 -26.55 17.08 -35.19
N THR A 473 -27.00 16.33 -34.20
CA THR A 473 -27.49 16.85 -32.93
C THR A 473 -26.75 16.18 -31.80
N THR A 474 -26.70 16.86 -30.66
CA THR A 474 -26.16 16.28 -29.44
C THR A 474 -27.21 16.30 -28.34
N SER A 475 -27.20 15.30 -27.46
CA SER A 475 -28.03 15.27 -26.27
C SER A 475 -27.30 14.64 -25.08
N VAL A 476 -27.73 14.99 -23.88
CA VAL A 476 -27.36 14.35 -22.61
C VAL A 476 -28.62 14.21 -21.76
N GLU A 477 -28.87 13.00 -21.27
CA GLU A 477 -29.94 12.68 -20.33
C GLU A 477 -29.37 12.02 -19.07
N PHE A 478 -29.81 12.50 -17.90
CA PHE A 478 -29.47 11.89 -16.61
C PHE A 478 -30.70 11.18 -16.02
N GLU A 479 -30.47 9.97 -15.55
CA GLU A 479 -31.46 9.15 -14.83
C GLU A 479 -30.86 8.72 -13.49
N VAL A 480 -31.64 8.87 -12.41
CA VAL A 480 -31.21 8.46 -11.06
C VAL A 480 -32.13 7.36 -10.57
N PHE A 481 -31.55 6.20 -10.26
CA PHE A 481 -32.25 5.04 -9.75
C PHE A 481 -31.97 4.88 -8.25
N THR A 482 -33.03 4.71 -7.46
CA THR A 482 -32.94 4.48 -6.01
C THR A 482 -33.00 3.01 -5.62
N GLU A 483 -33.20 2.12 -6.59
CA GLU A 483 -33.19 0.67 -6.41
C GLU A 483 -31.99 0.07 -7.14
N PRO A 484 -31.34 -0.96 -6.58
CA PRO A 484 -30.20 -1.60 -7.22
C PRO A 484 -30.62 -2.36 -8.48
N GLY A 485 -29.77 -2.31 -9.51
CA GLY A 485 -29.95 -3.10 -10.73
C GLY A 485 -29.91 -4.60 -10.43
N SER A 486 -30.64 -5.39 -11.23
CA SER A 486 -30.69 -6.86 -11.09
C SER A 486 -29.35 -7.55 -11.38
N ASP A 487 -28.45 -6.84 -12.06
CA ASP A 487 -27.08 -7.23 -12.41
C ASP A 487 -26.04 -6.89 -11.33
N LEU A 488 -26.44 -6.18 -10.27
CA LEU A 488 -25.55 -5.85 -9.16
C LEU A 488 -25.42 -7.04 -8.20
N GLU A 489 -24.31 -7.78 -8.32
CA GLU A 489 -24.01 -8.98 -7.50
C GLU A 489 -24.01 -8.70 -5.99
N ASP A 490 -23.58 -7.51 -5.57
CA ASP A 490 -23.48 -7.11 -4.18
C ASP A 490 -24.20 -5.78 -3.94
N GLN A 491 -25.36 -5.87 -3.30
CA GLN A 491 -26.25 -4.75 -3.00
C GLN A 491 -26.02 -4.16 -1.60
N THR A 492 -25.05 -4.68 -0.84
CA THR A 492 -24.74 -4.13 0.49
C THR A 492 -24.33 -2.67 0.38
N SER A 493 -24.85 -1.84 1.29
CA SER A 493 -24.53 -0.42 1.37
C SER A 493 -24.82 0.37 0.09
N PHE A 494 -25.70 -0.14 -0.79
CA PHE A 494 -26.13 0.56 -2.02
C PHE A 494 -26.92 1.82 -1.66
N LEU A 495 -26.60 2.93 -2.35
CA LEU A 495 -27.30 4.19 -2.19
C LEU A 495 -28.15 4.54 -3.42
N SER A 496 -27.53 4.58 -4.60
CA SER A 496 -28.20 4.98 -5.85
C SER A 496 -27.34 4.64 -7.07
N THR A 497 -27.97 4.57 -8.25
CA THR A 497 -27.27 4.54 -9.55
C THR A 497 -27.58 5.81 -10.33
N LEU A 498 -26.55 6.50 -10.82
CA LEU A 498 -26.67 7.57 -11.83
C LEU A 498 -26.38 6.99 -13.20
N GLY A 499 -27.39 6.94 -14.07
CA GLY A 499 -27.25 6.70 -15.50
C GLY A 499 -27.08 8.02 -16.25
N VAL A 500 -26.11 8.08 -17.15
CA VAL A 500 -25.88 9.20 -18.05
C VAL A 500 -25.89 8.67 -19.47
N GLU A 501 -26.91 9.02 -20.25
CA GLU A 501 -26.95 8.75 -21.67
C GLU A 501 -26.58 10.00 -22.46
N ALA A 502 -25.73 9.86 -23.47
CA ALA A 502 -25.38 10.97 -24.33
C ALA A 502 -25.33 10.52 -25.79
N THR A 503 -25.67 11.44 -26.69
CA THR A 503 -25.59 11.20 -28.13
C THR A 503 -24.87 12.34 -28.84
N TYR A 504 -24.14 11.98 -29.87
CA TYR A 504 -23.62 12.91 -30.88
C TYR A 504 -23.83 12.27 -32.26
N GLY A 505 -24.80 12.79 -32.99
CA GLY A 505 -25.20 12.27 -34.29
C GLY A 505 -25.79 10.88 -34.21
N ARG A 506 -25.08 9.90 -34.76
CA ARG A 506 -25.47 8.47 -34.69
C ARG A 506 -24.76 7.70 -33.59
N GLN A 507 -23.83 8.34 -32.89
CA GLN A 507 -23.08 7.70 -31.82
C GLN A 507 -23.81 7.93 -30.50
N ALA A 508 -24.15 6.83 -29.83
CA ALA A 508 -24.69 6.83 -28.49
C ALA A 508 -23.63 6.32 -27.51
N GLN A 509 -23.64 6.87 -26.31
CA GLN A 509 -22.76 6.48 -25.22
C GLN A 509 -23.52 6.55 -23.89
N ARG A 510 -23.15 5.67 -22.96
CA ARG A 510 -23.81 5.56 -21.65
C ARG A 510 -22.78 5.36 -20.55
N THR A 511 -22.98 6.01 -19.41
CA THR A 511 -22.21 5.79 -18.19
C THR A 511 -23.16 5.51 -17.04
N ASP A 512 -22.92 4.44 -16.29
CA ASP A 512 -23.64 4.09 -15.08
C ASP A 512 -22.68 4.18 -13.89
N VAL A 513 -23.05 4.97 -12.88
CA VAL A 513 -22.28 5.19 -11.65
C VAL A 513 -23.08 4.69 -10.47
N VAL A 514 -22.59 3.65 -9.82
CA VAL A 514 -23.20 3.06 -8.63
C VAL A 514 -22.54 3.64 -7.38
N PHE A 515 -23.34 4.24 -6.51
CA PHE A 515 -22.92 4.84 -5.24
C PHE A 515 -23.16 3.88 -4.08
N PHE A 516 -22.20 3.84 -3.15
CA PHE A 516 -22.27 3.05 -1.93
C PHE A 516 -21.92 3.91 -0.71
N GLU A 517 -22.41 3.52 0.46
CA GLU A 517 -22.20 4.23 1.73
C GLU A 517 -20.78 4.03 2.28
N ASP A 518 -20.29 2.80 2.29
CA ASP A 518 -19.09 2.37 3.01
C ASP A 518 -17.89 2.05 2.10
N ARG A 519 -18.06 2.19 0.78
CA ARG A 519 -17.05 1.83 -0.22
C ARG A 519 -17.05 2.78 -1.42
N PRO A 520 -15.96 2.81 -2.21
CA PRO A 520 -15.87 3.69 -3.37
C PRO A 520 -16.97 3.41 -4.40
N ARG A 521 -17.47 4.47 -5.04
CA ARG A 521 -18.38 4.37 -6.19
C ARG A 521 -17.78 3.53 -7.31
N ARG A 522 -18.63 2.83 -8.06
CA ARG A 522 -18.25 2.02 -9.23
C ARG A 522 -18.82 2.68 -10.50
N THR A 523 -17.96 2.99 -11.46
CA THR A 523 -18.36 3.52 -12.77
C THR A 523 -18.19 2.43 -13.84
N SER A 524 -19.22 2.22 -14.67
CA SER A 524 -19.17 1.46 -15.91
C SER A 524 -19.64 2.33 -17.06
N PHE A 525 -19.07 2.18 -18.26
CA PHE A 525 -19.43 3.01 -19.40
C PHE A 525 -19.34 2.24 -20.73
N GLN A 526 -20.06 2.75 -21.73
CA GLN A 526 -20.05 2.32 -23.12
C GLN A 526 -19.88 3.55 -24.00
N GLY A 527 -18.74 3.67 -24.69
CA GLY A 527 -18.36 4.90 -25.38
C GLY A 527 -17.90 5.99 -24.41
N GLN A 528 -16.87 6.74 -24.79
CA GLN A 528 -16.25 7.73 -23.91
C GLN A 528 -15.66 8.89 -24.71
N HIS A 529 -16.51 9.81 -25.13
CA HIS A 529 -16.08 10.98 -25.89
C HIS A 529 -16.75 12.27 -25.40
N TRP A 530 -15.98 13.34 -25.35
CA TRP A 530 -16.49 14.70 -25.17
C TRP A 530 -16.87 15.31 -26.53
N LEU A 531 -17.64 16.40 -26.54
CA LEU A 531 -17.79 17.20 -27.75
C LEU A 531 -16.52 18.00 -28.05
N CYS A 532 -15.97 18.64 -27.02
CA CYS A 532 -14.75 19.44 -27.09
C CYS A 532 -14.12 19.58 -25.71
N ARG A 533 -12.90 20.14 -25.67
CA ARG A 533 -12.31 20.60 -24.41
C ARG A 533 -13.18 21.70 -23.83
N SER A 534 -13.50 21.63 -22.54
CA SER A 534 -14.17 22.72 -21.88
C SER A 534 -13.74 22.88 -20.43
N ALA A 535 -13.92 24.08 -19.89
CA ALA A 535 -13.55 24.42 -18.53
C ALA A 535 -14.61 25.36 -17.94
N PHE A 536 -14.86 25.19 -16.65
CA PHE A 536 -15.76 26.04 -15.88
C PHE A 536 -14.98 26.63 -14.71
N THR A 537 -15.14 27.93 -14.49
CA THR A 537 -14.53 28.64 -13.36
C THR A 537 -15.55 29.57 -12.69
N SER A 538 -15.51 29.65 -11.37
CA SER A 538 -16.42 30.46 -10.54
C SER A 538 -15.63 31.06 -9.37
N PRO A 539 -15.98 32.25 -8.85
CA PRO A 539 -15.25 32.82 -7.71
C PRO A 539 -15.38 32.00 -6.43
N PHE A 540 -16.36 31.11 -6.35
CA PHE A 540 -16.63 30.31 -5.15
C PHE A 540 -16.02 28.90 -5.21
N SER A 541 -15.39 28.54 -6.33
CA SER A 541 -14.69 27.28 -6.48
C SER A 541 -13.29 27.51 -7.04
N ALA A 542 -12.28 27.15 -6.25
CA ALA A 542 -10.90 27.20 -6.72
C ALA A 542 -10.70 26.19 -7.86
N ASN A 543 -10.00 26.62 -8.92
CA ASN A 543 -9.54 25.72 -9.95
C ASN A 543 -8.59 24.69 -9.35
N ARG A 544 -8.70 23.42 -9.80
CA ARG A 544 -7.77 22.38 -9.36
C ARG A 544 -6.33 22.75 -9.77
N PRO A 545 -5.32 22.62 -8.90
CA PRO A 545 -3.94 22.93 -9.23
C PRO A 545 -3.44 22.16 -10.47
N GLU A 546 -3.90 20.91 -10.66
CA GLU A 546 -3.57 20.09 -11.82
C GLU A 546 -4.14 20.66 -13.12
N THR A 547 -5.37 21.21 -13.07
CA THR A 547 -5.99 21.88 -14.22
C THR A 547 -5.19 23.11 -14.61
N LEU A 548 -4.84 23.97 -13.64
CA LEU A 548 -4.05 25.18 -13.92
C LEU A 548 -2.62 24.84 -14.39
N ALA A 549 -2.00 23.80 -13.86
CA ALA A 549 -0.69 23.33 -14.33
C ALA A 549 -0.74 22.87 -15.79
N ARG A 550 -1.77 22.10 -16.18
CA ARG A 550 -2.01 21.71 -17.57
C ARG A 550 -2.23 22.94 -18.46
N CYS A 551 -3.11 23.84 -18.05
CA CYS A 551 -3.41 25.07 -18.80
C CYS A 551 -2.19 25.99 -18.93
N ASN A 552 -1.33 26.04 -17.92
CA ASN A 552 -0.05 26.75 -17.97
C ASN A 552 0.92 26.13 -19.00
N LYS A 553 0.95 24.80 -19.13
CA LYS A 553 1.73 24.15 -20.19
C LYS A 553 1.17 24.51 -21.57
N GLU A 554 -0.15 24.40 -21.74
CA GLU A 554 -0.83 24.72 -23.01
C GLU A 554 -0.65 26.21 -23.38
N SER A 555 -0.63 27.13 -22.42
CA SER A 555 -0.42 28.56 -22.68
C SER A 555 1.02 28.93 -23.03
N LEU A 556 2.00 28.14 -22.56
CA LEU A 556 3.39 28.25 -23.00
C LEU A 556 3.54 27.77 -24.44
N GLU A 557 2.92 26.64 -24.80
CA GLU A 557 2.93 26.08 -26.16
C GLU A 557 2.20 27.01 -27.16
N ALA A 558 1.11 27.63 -26.74
CA ALA A 558 0.36 28.59 -27.56
C ALA A 558 0.99 29.99 -27.59
N GLY A 559 1.95 30.31 -26.72
CA GLY A 559 2.55 31.65 -26.61
C GLY A 559 1.69 32.70 -25.90
N THR A 560 0.46 32.38 -25.49
CA THR A 560 -0.49 33.31 -24.87
C THR A 560 -0.15 33.65 -23.41
N LYS A 561 0.67 32.83 -22.74
CA LYS A 561 1.08 33.11 -21.35
C LYS A 561 1.76 34.49 -21.22
N GLN A 562 2.65 34.81 -22.14
CA GLN A 562 3.38 36.09 -22.10
C GLN A 562 2.44 37.27 -22.30
N GLN A 563 1.45 37.14 -23.20
CA GLN A 563 0.41 38.15 -23.42
C GLN A 563 -0.41 38.42 -22.15
N ILE A 564 -0.76 37.38 -21.39
CA ILE A 564 -1.49 37.50 -20.12
C ILE A 564 -0.62 38.21 -19.07
N ILE A 565 0.66 37.82 -18.95
CA ILE A 565 1.60 38.45 -18.03
C ILE A 565 1.83 39.92 -18.39
N ASP A 566 1.96 40.23 -19.68
CA ASP A 566 2.12 41.59 -20.19
C ASP A 566 0.89 42.45 -19.90
N PHE A 567 -0.32 41.89 -20.06
CA PHE A 567 -1.56 42.55 -19.67
C PHE A 567 -1.56 42.90 -18.18
N ILE A 568 -1.28 41.92 -17.31
CA ILE A 568 -1.23 42.13 -15.86
C ILE A 568 -0.18 43.20 -15.52
N ARG A 569 1.01 43.12 -16.11
CA ARG A 569 2.08 44.09 -15.90
C ARG A 569 1.70 45.51 -16.32
N GLN A 570 1.02 45.67 -17.44
CA GLN A 570 0.70 47.00 -17.98
C GLN A 570 -0.51 47.65 -17.31
N ARG A 571 -1.50 46.83 -16.92
CA ARG A 571 -2.83 47.31 -16.48
C ARG A 571 -3.10 47.12 -14.99
N VAL A 572 -2.43 46.18 -14.33
CA VAL A 572 -2.67 45.83 -12.92
C VAL A 572 -1.49 46.20 -12.04
N ASP A 573 -0.30 45.67 -12.34
CA ASP A 573 0.90 45.86 -11.52
C ASP A 573 2.19 45.97 -12.36
N ARG A 574 2.70 47.20 -12.51
CA ARG A 574 3.91 47.50 -13.31
C ARG A 574 5.19 46.90 -12.76
N LYS A 575 5.23 46.52 -11.48
CA LYS A 575 6.41 45.96 -10.82
C LYS A 575 6.49 44.45 -10.97
N LEU A 576 5.44 43.83 -11.50
CA LEU A 576 5.44 42.42 -11.88
C LEU A 576 6.34 42.18 -13.09
N SER A 577 7.18 41.15 -13.01
CA SER A 577 8.06 40.73 -14.10
C SER A 577 7.66 39.40 -14.72
N ASN A 578 7.31 38.39 -13.91
CA ASN A 578 6.94 37.06 -14.40
C ASN A 578 6.04 36.31 -13.40
N ILE A 579 5.32 35.29 -13.89
CA ILE A 579 4.56 34.32 -13.07
C ILE A 579 4.94 32.91 -13.51
N GLU A 580 5.54 32.12 -12.61
CA GLU A 580 6.08 30.79 -12.90
C GLU A 580 5.41 29.71 -12.04
N LEU A 581 5.26 28.50 -12.59
CA LEU A 581 4.71 27.36 -11.86
C LEU A 581 5.82 26.66 -11.08
N ALA A 582 5.63 26.44 -9.78
CA ALA A 582 6.55 25.70 -8.93
C ALA A 582 6.15 24.22 -8.79
N ASP A 583 7.07 23.32 -9.16
CA ASP A 583 6.81 21.87 -9.31
C ASP A 583 6.35 21.16 -8.04
N ARG A 584 6.79 21.59 -6.84
CA ARG A 584 6.56 20.83 -5.60
C ARG A 584 5.09 20.86 -5.15
N PHE A 585 4.29 21.83 -5.60
CA PHE A 585 2.91 22.01 -5.15
C PHE A 585 1.93 22.54 -6.20
N ASN A 586 2.31 22.62 -7.49
CA ASN A 586 1.52 23.25 -8.55
C ASN A 586 1.04 24.67 -8.18
N ARG A 587 1.90 25.45 -7.52
CA ARG A 587 1.61 26.83 -7.12
C ARG A 587 2.30 27.81 -8.05
N PHE A 588 1.70 28.97 -8.25
CA PHE A 588 2.30 30.03 -9.05
C PHE A 588 3.10 30.97 -8.17
N LEU A 589 4.37 31.19 -8.51
CA LEU A 589 5.26 32.15 -7.87
C LEU A 589 5.41 33.38 -8.76
N VAL A 590 5.36 34.56 -8.15
CA VAL A 590 5.40 35.84 -8.85
C VAL A 590 6.76 36.49 -8.65
N SER A 591 7.46 36.76 -9.75
CA SER A 591 8.67 37.56 -9.74
C SER A 591 8.30 39.04 -9.75
N HIS A 592 8.63 39.78 -8.69
CA HIS A 592 8.17 41.14 -8.47
C HIS A 592 9.27 42.01 -7.85
N ALA A 593 9.40 43.27 -8.30
CA ALA A 593 10.54 44.13 -7.97
C ALA A 593 10.68 44.50 -6.48
N ASP A 594 9.58 44.51 -5.72
CA ASP A 594 9.59 44.88 -4.30
C ASP A 594 9.96 43.72 -3.35
N PHE A 595 10.13 42.49 -3.85
CA PHE A 595 10.37 41.31 -3.01
C PHE A 595 11.66 40.58 -3.39
N ASP A 596 12.52 40.31 -2.40
CA ASP A 596 13.78 39.56 -2.60
C ASP A 596 13.55 38.09 -2.96
N ARG A 597 12.39 37.53 -2.61
CA ARG A 597 11.97 36.16 -2.94
C ARG A 597 10.63 36.23 -3.63
N ALA A 598 10.41 35.37 -4.63
CA ALA A 598 9.14 35.31 -5.35
C ALA A 598 7.99 34.84 -4.43
N PRO A 599 7.06 35.72 -4.02
CA PRO A 599 5.87 35.32 -3.28
C PRO A 599 4.94 34.43 -4.10
N ASP A 600 4.06 33.69 -3.41
CA ASP A 600 2.96 32.95 -4.04
C ASP A 600 1.93 33.92 -4.65
N LEU A 601 1.34 33.57 -5.78
CA LEU A 601 0.26 34.34 -6.42
C LEU A 601 -0.91 34.56 -5.47
N ALA A 602 -1.17 33.64 -4.53
CA ALA A 602 -2.18 33.78 -3.49
C ALA A 602 -1.92 34.95 -2.52
N ALA A 603 -0.70 35.52 -2.50
CA ALA A 603 -0.38 36.71 -1.72
C ALA A 603 -0.77 38.02 -2.42
N PHE A 604 -1.15 37.99 -3.70
CA PHE A 604 -1.61 39.14 -4.47
C PHE A 604 -3.14 39.26 -4.44
N GLY A 605 -3.66 40.42 -4.88
CA GLY A 605 -5.10 40.67 -4.91
C GLY A 605 -5.86 39.68 -5.81
N GLU A 606 -7.05 39.28 -5.36
CA GLU A 606 -7.89 38.27 -6.03
C GLU A 606 -8.19 38.63 -7.50
N GLY A 607 -8.37 39.90 -7.84
CA GLY A 607 -8.57 40.34 -9.23
C GLY A 607 -7.41 39.98 -10.16
N MET A 608 -6.16 40.12 -9.71
CA MET A 608 -4.98 39.74 -10.49
C MET A 608 -4.93 38.23 -10.71
N ARG A 609 -5.18 37.46 -9.64
CA ARG A 609 -5.23 36.00 -9.69
C ARG A 609 -6.32 35.53 -10.66
N ARG A 610 -7.50 36.11 -10.61
CA ARG A 610 -8.64 35.77 -11.47
C ARG A 610 -8.37 36.06 -12.95
N VAL A 611 -7.77 37.22 -13.26
CA VAL A 611 -7.33 37.55 -14.63
C VAL A 611 -6.32 36.52 -15.14
N PHE A 612 -5.32 36.18 -14.32
CA PHE A 612 -4.31 35.19 -14.68
C PHE A 612 -4.92 33.79 -14.91
N GLU A 613 -5.74 33.31 -13.98
CA GLU A 613 -6.39 31.99 -14.07
C GLU A 613 -7.32 31.90 -15.28
N ILE A 614 -8.20 32.88 -15.50
CA ILE A 614 -9.08 32.91 -16.68
C ILE A 614 -8.25 32.90 -17.97
N GLY A 615 -7.20 33.73 -18.03
CA GLY A 615 -6.28 33.76 -19.18
C GLY A 615 -5.64 32.40 -19.46
N LEU A 616 -5.18 31.69 -18.43
CA LEU A 616 -4.62 30.34 -18.59
C LEU A 616 -5.67 29.35 -19.12
N LEU A 617 -6.90 29.41 -18.61
CA LEU A 617 -7.97 28.50 -19.01
C LEU A 617 -8.27 28.55 -20.51
N PHE A 618 -8.15 29.72 -21.16
CA PHE A 618 -8.30 29.83 -22.62
C PHE A 618 -7.39 28.87 -23.38
N ALA A 619 -6.11 28.81 -23.00
CA ALA A 619 -5.17 27.90 -23.66
C ALA A 619 -5.54 26.44 -23.41
N GLY A 620 -5.99 26.13 -22.18
CA GLY A 620 -6.44 24.80 -21.77
C GLY A 620 -7.66 24.25 -22.51
N VAL A 621 -8.43 25.12 -23.17
CA VAL A 621 -9.66 24.78 -23.88
C VAL A 621 -9.65 25.25 -25.33
N ARG A 622 -8.44 25.41 -25.92
CA ARG A 622 -8.27 25.79 -27.32
C ARG A 622 -9.17 24.96 -28.25
N GLY A 623 -9.92 25.62 -29.14
CA GLY A 623 -10.91 24.99 -30.04
C GLY A 623 -12.23 24.60 -29.36
N GLY A 624 -12.42 24.93 -28.08
CA GLY A 624 -13.50 24.42 -27.24
C GLY A 624 -14.33 25.51 -26.57
N VAL A 625 -14.82 25.21 -25.35
CA VAL A 625 -15.78 26.08 -24.63
C VAL A 625 -15.26 26.50 -23.26
N LEU A 626 -15.28 27.80 -22.97
CA LEU A 626 -14.95 28.35 -21.65
C LEU A 626 -16.20 28.91 -20.97
N LEU A 627 -16.45 28.48 -19.74
CA LEU A 627 -17.55 28.97 -18.92
C LEU A 627 -17.01 29.73 -17.71
N VAL A 628 -17.42 30.98 -17.54
CA VAL A 628 -17.02 31.81 -16.40
C VAL A 628 -18.26 32.30 -15.68
N ASP A 629 -18.42 31.86 -14.44
CA ASP A 629 -19.48 32.34 -13.57
C ASP A 629 -19.02 33.60 -12.83
N GLU A 630 -19.91 34.58 -12.70
CA GLU A 630 -19.67 35.90 -12.08
C GLU A 630 -18.39 36.56 -12.59
N PHE A 631 -18.30 36.77 -13.90
CA PHE A 631 -17.11 37.24 -14.60
C PHE A 631 -16.40 38.42 -13.90
N GLU A 632 -17.17 39.42 -13.46
CA GLU A 632 -16.69 40.66 -12.85
C GLU A 632 -16.14 40.53 -11.43
N ASN A 633 -16.39 39.43 -10.73
CA ASN A 633 -16.15 39.38 -9.29
C ASN A 633 -14.66 39.61 -8.96
N ALA A 634 -14.39 40.46 -7.96
CA ALA A 634 -13.05 40.91 -7.56
C ALA A 634 -12.24 41.68 -8.62
N ILE A 635 -12.82 42.05 -9.77
CA ILE A 635 -12.19 42.89 -10.80
C ILE A 635 -12.74 44.32 -10.70
N HIS A 636 -11.84 45.31 -10.58
CA HIS A 636 -12.22 46.71 -10.51
C HIS A 636 -12.83 47.18 -11.84
N THR A 637 -13.85 48.04 -11.78
CA THR A 637 -14.63 48.48 -12.95
C THR A 637 -13.77 49.13 -14.03
N GLU A 638 -12.75 49.90 -13.65
CA GLU A 638 -11.80 50.52 -14.58
C GLU A 638 -10.99 49.49 -15.41
N LEU A 639 -10.73 48.30 -14.86
CA LEU A 639 -10.00 47.25 -15.55
C LEU A 639 -10.89 46.44 -16.49
N LEU A 640 -12.22 46.44 -16.28
CA LEU A 640 -13.15 45.60 -17.04
C LEU A 640 -13.06 45.84 -18.55
N VAL A 641 -13.00 47.10 -19.01
CA VAL A 641 -12.96 47.44 -20.44
C VAL A 641 -11.72 46.84 -21.14
N GLU A 642 -10.56 46.91 -20.49
CA GLU A 642 -9.32 46.35 -21.03
C GLU A 642 -9.31 44.83 -20.92
N PHE A 643 -9.89 44.28 -19.85
CA PHE A 643 -9.96 42.84 -19.64
C PHE A 643 -10.93 42.15 -20.61
N THR A 644 -12.10 42.74 -20.88
CA THR A 644 -13.05 42.21 -21.89
C THR A 644 -12.42 42.20 -23.28
N ARG A 645 -11.58 43.18 -23.60
CA ARG A 645 -10.81 43.20 -24.85
C ARG A 645 -9.82 42.03 -24.91
N LEU A 646 -9.03 41.79 -23.85
CA LEU A 646 -8.14 40.62 -23.77
C LEU A 646 -8.91 39.30 -23.94
N VAL A 647 -10.07 39.17 -23.29
CA VAL A 647 -10.96 38.01 -23.40
C VAL A 647 -11.40 37.78 -24.84
N GLN A 648 -11.78 38.84 -25.57
CA GLN A 648 -12.15 38.74 -26.98
C GLN A 648 -10.96 38.39 -27.87
N ASP A 649 -9.78 38.97 -27.63
CA ASP A 649 -8.55 38.64 -28.37
C ASP A 649 -8.23 37.13 -28.20
N LEU A 650 -8.19 36.64 -26.96
CA LEU A 650 -7.90 35.24 -26.65
C LEU A 650 -8.96 34.27 -27.21
N ALA A 651 -10.25 34.63 -27.16
CA ALA A 651 -11.34 33.81 -27.70
C ALA A 651 -11.22 33.57 -29.21
N VAL A 652 -10.63 34.52 -29.92
CA VAL A 652 -10.45 34.45 -31.37
C VAL A 652 -9.17 33.73 -31.72
N GLU A 653 -8.08 34.11 -31.07
CA GLU A 653 -6.75 33.52 -31.28
C GLU A 653 -6.73 32.02 -30.99
N LEU A 654 -7.43 31.58 -29.94
CA LEU A 654 -7.48 30.19 -29.50
C LEU A 654 -8.75 29.44 -29.95
N ASP A 655 -9.57 30.07 -30.77
CA ASP A 655 -10.88 29.57 -31.22
C ASP A 655 -11.74 28.99 -30.08
N VAL A 656 -12.01 29.81 -29.07
CA VAL A 656 -12.80 29.43 -27.88
C VAL A 656 -14.15 30.14 -27.92
N GLN A 657 -15.23 29.38 -27.72
CA GLN A 657 -16.55 29.94 -27.47
C GLN A 657 -16.75 30.15 -25.97
N VAL A 658 -17.06 31.38 -25.57
CA VAL A 658 -17.12 31.79 -24.17
C VAL A 658 -18.56 32.01 -23.73
N PHE A 659 -18.95 31.44 -22.60
CA PHE A 659 -20.21 31.69 -21.92
C PHE A 659 -19.94 32.28 -20.54
N LEU A 660 -20.45 33.47 -20.29
CA LEU A 660 -20.16 34.26 -19.10
C LEU A 660 -21.47 34.56 -18.38
N SER A 661 -21.54 34.34 -17.07
CA SER A 661 -22.61 34.93 -16.25
C SER A 661 -22.14 36.23 -15.62
N THR A 662 -23.04 37.20 -15.52
CA THR A 662 -22.74 38.47 -14.83
C THR A 662 -23.99 39.08 -14.20
N HIS A 663 -23.78 39.77 -13.09
CA HIS A 663 -24.78 40.62 -12.43
C HIS A 663 -24.40 42.11 -12.53
N SER A 664 -23.28 42.45 -13.17
CA SER A 664 -22.78 43.80 -13.30
C SER A 664 -23.16 44.40 -14.65
N LYS A 665 -23.83 45.57 -14.59
CA LYS A 665 -24.08 46.38 -15.78
C LYS A 665 -22.76 46.85 -16.37
N GLU A 666 -21.81 47.21 -15.53
CA GLU A 666 -20.47 47.67 -15.90
C GLU A 666 -19.71 46.60 -16.70
N ALA A 667 -19.86 45.32 -16.36
CA ALA A 667 -19.27 44.21 -17.10
C ALA A 667 -19.91 44.03 -18.48
N ILE A 668 -21.24 44.13 -18.57
CA ILE A 668 -21.97 44.08 -19.85
C ILE A 668 -21.52 45.25 -20.74
N ASP A 669 -21.52 46.45 -20.19
CA ASP A 669 -21.11 47.67 -20.87
C ASP A 669 -19.65 47.57 -21.33
N ALA A 670 -18.76 46.99 -20.52
CA ALA A 670 -17.35 46.82 -20.87
C ALA A 670 -17.13 45.97 -22.14
N PHE A 671 -17.98 44.99 -22.44
CA PHE A 671 -17.89 44.18 -23.68
C PHE A 671 -18.29 44.95 -24.94
N VAL A 672 -19.08 46.02 -24.82
CA VAL A 672 -19.52 46.84 -25.96
C VAL A 672 -18.76 48.16 -26.08
N LEU A 673 -18.33 48.73 -24.96
CA LEU A 673 -17.61 50.00 -24.87
C LEU A 673 -16.12 49.90 -25.23
N ASN A 674 -15.52 48.71 -25.12
CA ASN A 674 -14.13 48.50 -25.54
C ASN A 674 -13.93 48.66 -27.07
N GLY A 675 -15.03 48.71 -27.84
CA GLY A 675 -15.04 48.94 -29.28
C GLY A 675 -14.38 47.84 -30.10
N HIS A 676 -14.12 46.68 -29.51
CA HIS A 676 -13.43 45.56 -30.14
C HIS A 676 -14.41 44.43 -30.43
N ARG A 677 -14.42 43.90 -31.66
CA ARG A 677 -15.20 42.72 -32.12
C ARG A 677 -16.62 42.64 -31.53
N THR A 678 -17.36 43.75 -31.57
CA THR A 678 -18.71 43.81 -31.00
C THR A 678 -19.68 42.85 -31.69
N GLU A 679 -19.41 42.49 -32.94
CA GLU A 679 -20.13 41.49 -33.73
C GLU A 679 -20.10 40.07 -33.14
N ASP A 680 -19.08 39.74 -32.33
CA ASP A 680 -18.92 38.43 -31.68
C ASP A 680 -19.75 38.29 -30.40
N VAL A 681 -20.18 39.43 -29.84
CA VAL A 681 -20.84 39.49 -28.53
C VAL A 681 -22.33 39.28 -28.68
N VAL A 682 -22.89 38.40 -27.86
CA VAL A 682 -24.33 38.16 -27.75
C VAL A 682 -24.74 38.19 -26.29
N GLY A 683 -25.79 38.94 -25.97
CA GLY A 683 -26.42 38.95 -24.65
C GLY A 683 -27.69 38.12 -24.63
N TYR A 684 -27.83 37.30 -23.60
CA TYR A 684 -29.03 36.52 -23.30
C TYR A 684 -29.59 36.95 -21.95
N ALA A 685 -30.69 37.70 -21.98
CA ALA A 685 -31.43 38.07 -20.77
C ALA A 685 -32.40 36.95 -20.39
N ILE A 686 -32.14 36.30 -19.25
CA ILE A 686 -32.98 35.23 -18.72
C ILE A 686 -34.07 35.83 -17.83
N ASN A 687 -35.31 35.58 -18.23
CA ASN A 687 -36.51 35.95 -17.48
C ASN A 687 -37.22 34.70 -17.00
N ARG A 688 -37.50 34.65 -15.70
CA ARG A 688 -38.27 33.57 -15.07
C ARG A 688 -39.66 34.09 -14.72
N SER A 689 -40.68 33.56 -15.38
CA SER A 689 -42.09 33.62 -14.95
C SER A 689 -42.44 32.37 -14.13
N GLU A 690 -43.61 32.36 -13.46
CA GLU A 690 -44.01 31.28 -12.53
C GLU A 690 -43.88 29.87 -13.14
N ASP A 691 -44.12 29.71 -14.46
CA ASP A 691 -44.10 28.41 -15.16
C ASP A 691 -43.15 28.34 -16.37
N ASP A 692 -42.34 29.37 -16.67
CA ASP A 692 -41.57 29.43 -17.92
C ASP A 692 -40.28 30.25 -17.77
N VAL A 693 -39.15 29.72 -18.28
CA VAL A 693 -37.85 30.40 -18.31
C VAL A 693 -37.50 30.71 -19.77
N LYS A 694 -37.46 31.99 -20.13
CA LYS A 694 -37.12 32.44 -21.50
C LYS A 694 -35.83 33.22 -21.54
N ALA A 695 -35.03 32.98 -22.58
CA ALA A 695 -33.91 33.83 -22.94
C ALA A 695 -34.32 34.79 -24.07
N ARG A 696 -34.15 36.10 -23.85
CA ARG A 696 -34.21 37.11 -24.91
C ARG A 696 -32.80 37.38 -25.42
N ARG A 697 -32.57 37.20 -26.73
CA ARG A 697 -31.28 37.41 -27.39
C ARG A 697 -31.10 38.86 -27.87
N TYR A 698 -29.91 39.40 -27.64
CA TYR A 698 -29.47 40.71 -28.11
C TYR A 698 -28.09 40.58 -28.76
N ASP A 699 -27.94 40.96 -30.03
CA ASP A 699 -26.63 41.07 -30.67
C ASP A 699 -25.82 42.25 -30.11
N GLY A 700 -24.49 42.17 -30.17
CA GLY A 700 -23.61 43.18 -29.59
C GLY A 700 -23.82 44.59 -30.14
N HIS A 701 -24.13 44.74 -31.44
CA HIS A 701 -24.44 46.06 -31.99
C HIS A 701 -25.75 46.62 -31.43
N ARG A 702 -26.76 45.78 -31.21
CA ARG A 702 -27.99 46.17 -30.54
C ARG A 702 -27.75 46.52 -29.08
N LEU A 703 -26.92 45.77 -28.36
CA LEU A 703 -26.51 46.09 -26.99
C LEU A 703 -25.87 47.47 -26.93
N ARG A 704 -24.91 47.75 -27.82
CA ARG A 704 -24.26 49.07 -27.91
C ARG A 704 -25.25 50.19 -28.20
N ARG A 705 -26.15 50.02 -29.17
CA ARG A 705 -27.19 51.02 -29.47
C ARG A 705 -28.12 51.29 -28.28
N LEU A 706 -28.46 50.25 -27.52
CA LEU A 706 -29.32 50.38 -26.33
C LEU A 706 -28.60 51.09 -25.18
N HIS A 707 -27.31 50.82 -25.00
CA HIS A 707 -26.45 51.55 -24.07
C HIS A 707 -26.39 53.04 -24.45
N ASP A 708 -26.02 53.36 -25.69
CA ASP A 708 -25.85 54.75 -26.17
C ASP A 708 -27.16 55.57 -26.12
N ALA A 709 -28.32 54.93 -26.30
CA ALA A 709 -29.61 55.62 -26.39
C ALA A 709 -30.27 55.90 -25.03
N VAL A 710 -30.21 54.95 -24.08
CA VAL A 710 -30.99 55.01 -22.83
C VAL A 710 -30.28 54.42 -21.61
N ASP A 711 -28.98 54.17 -21.67
CA ASP A 711 -28.22 53.48 -20.60
C ASP A 711 -28.87 52.15 -20.16
N PHE A 712 -29.32 51.37 -21.15
CA PHE A 712 -30.19 50.21 -20.96
C PHE A 712 -29.58 49.12 -20.07
N ASP A 713 -30.24 48.80 -18.95
CA ASP A 713 -29.83 47.69 -18.08
C ASP A 713 -30.51 46.38 -18.46
N LEU A 714 -29.74 45.45 -19.04
CA LEU A 714 -30.23 44.12 -19.42
C LEU A 714 -30.65 43.23 -18.26
N ARG A 715 -30.26 43.54 -17.02
CA ARG A 715 -30.57 42.73 -15.84
C ARG A 715 -32.05 42.84 -15.43
N GLY A 716 -32.69 43.97 -15.76
CA GLY A 716 -34.03 44.35 -15.32
C GLY A 716 -35.12 44.20 -16.38
N VAL A 717 -34.83 43.57 -17.52
CA VAL A 717 -35.81 43.37 -18.60
C VAL A 717 -36.92 42.46 -18.09
N ARG A 718 -38.11 43.00 -17.80
CA ARG A 718 -39.31 42.19 -17.54
C ARG A 718 -39.98 41.75 -18.85
#